data_AF-A0A3B4CB51-F1
#
_entry.id   AF-A0A3B4CB51-F1
#
_cell.length_a   1.000
_cell.length_b   1.000
_cell.length_c   1.000
_cell.angle_alpha   90.00
_cell.angle_beta   90.00
_cell.angle_gamma   90.00
#
_symmetry.space_group_name_H-M   'P 1'
#
loop_
_entity.id
_entity.type
_entity.pdbx_description
1 polymer ?
#
loop_
_entity_poly.entity_id
_entity_poly.type
_entity_poly.pdbx_seq_one_letter_code
_entity_poly.pdbx_strand_id
1 'polypeptide(L)'
;MDEMEEELKCPVCGSFFREPIILPCSHNICLACARNILVQTPDAESPQSARASGSAASDYDYLDLDKMSLYSEADSGYGSYGGFASAPTTPCPKSPNGVRVFPPAAPPPQQQQHHLLPPTAAPGCHRSLTLDERGLRGFPKNRVLEAVVERYQQSKAAALRCQLCEKSPREATVLCEQCDVFYCDACRVRCHPPRGPLAKHRLVPPAQGRISRRASPRKTSTCTEHELENLSMYCVQCKTPVCYQCLEEGRHSTHEVKALGAMWKLHKEQLSQALNVLSDRATEAKEFLVQLRNMVQHIQENGVEFEACLVAQCDALIEALNRRKAQLLTRVNKEHEHKLKVVRDQISHCTVKLRQTTGLMEYCLEVIKENDPSGFLQISDALIRRVHMTEGQWGKGTLTPRMTSDFDLTLDSGPLLQTIQQLDFVQMKVPAAPILQLEECCSQTNSATLSWKQPPLSTIAVDGYILELDDGSGGQFREVYVGTETICTVDGLHFNSTYKARVKAFNSSGVGQYSKILVMQTSEIAWFTFDPASAHPDIILSNDNLTITCNSYDDRVVMGNTAFSRGLHYWEITIDRYDNHPDPAFGIARGDVLKDVMLGKDDKAWAMYVDNNRSWFMHNNSHTNRTDGGIGKGATVGVLLDFARGILLFLINDEQQGPIAFDSLEGLYYPAISLNRNVQVTHTKQQAQSLNNTQTAVK
;
A
#
# COMPACT_ATOMS: atom_id res chain seq x y z
N MET A 1 -9.54 45.29 11.59
CA MET A 1 -8.52 46.11 10.87
C MET A 1 -7.10 45.68 11.26
N ASP A 2 -7.00 44.55 11.96
CA ASP A 2 -5.85 44.14 12.75
C ASP A 2 -5.06 43.05 12.00
N GLU A 3 -5.72 42.28 11.13
CA GLU A 3 -5.09 41.39 10.14
C GLU A 3 -4.12 42.12 9.19
N MET A 4 -4.39 43.39 8.89
CA MET A 4 -3.47 44.25 8.10
C MET A 4 -2.25 44.71 8.91
N GLU A 5 -2.24 44.56 10.23
CA GLU A 5 -1.14 45.06 11.07
C GLU A 5 0.15 44.26 10.88
N GLU A 6 0.05 42.95 10.66
CA GLU A 6 1.22 42.09 10.43
C GLU A 6 1.96 42.45 9.13
N GLU A 7 1.23 42.73 8.04
CA GLU A 7 1.79 43.21 6.77
C GLU A 7 2.49 44.59 6.87
N LEU A 8 2.26 45.33 7.98
CA LEU A 8 2.88 46.62 8.24
C LEU A 8 4.03 46.57 9.26
N LYS A 9 4.31 45.40 9.85
CA LYS A 9 5.42 45.18 10.78
C LYS A 9 6.66 44.68 10.05
N CYS A 10 7.82 45.19 10.46
CA CYS A 10 9.10 44.66 10.03
C CYS A 10 9.39 43.35 10.77
N PRO A 11 9.58 42.22 10.05
CA PRO A 11 9.68 40.89 10.68
C PRO A 11 10.95 40.69 11.52
N VAL A 12 11.89 41.64 11.48
CA VAL A 12 13.14 41.62 12.26
C VAL A 12 13.02 42.38 13.59
N CYS A 13 12.14 43.37 13.72
CA CYS A 13 12.00 44.16 14.95
C CYS A 13 10.57 44.20 15.53
N GLY A 14 9.63 43.45 14.94
CA GLY A 14 8.21 43.37 15.34
C GLY A 14 7.45 44.71 15.28
N SER A 15 8.12 45.78 14.84
CA SER A 15 7.64 47.16 14.88
C SER A 15 7.26 47.63 13.48
N PHE A 16 6.35 48.60 13.39
CA PHE A 16 5.98 49.23 12.12
C PHE A 16 7.21 49.71 11.32
N PHE A 17 7.18 49.51 10.00
CA PHE A 17 8.30 49.87 9.12
C PHE A 17 8.75 51.34 9.25
N ARG A 18 10.07 51.55 9.28
CA ARG A 18 10.75 52.86 9.24
C ARG A 18 11.89 52.79 8.22
N GLU A 19 11.91 53.71 7.25
CA GLU A 19 12.77 53.63 6.07
C GLU A 19 12.85 52.19 5.47
N PRO A 20 11.73 51.56 5.09
CA PRO A 20 11.75 50.22 4.51
C PRO A 20 12.52 50.19 3.19
N ILE A 21 13.33 49.16 2.98
CA ILE A 21 13.93 48.80 1.69
C ILE A 21 13.25 47.56 1.12
N ILE A 22 13.11 47.50 -0.22
CA ILE A 22 12.56 46.34 -0.92
C ILE A 22 13.72 45.40 -1.29
N LEU A 23 13.63 44.15 -0.85
CA LEU A 23 14.57 43.09 -1.20
C LEU A 23 14.22 42.48 -2.58
N PRO A 24 15.17 41.83 -3.29
CA PRO A 24 14.90 41.17 -4.58
C PRO A 24 13.87 40.03 -4.51
N CYS A 25 13.54 39.54 -3.32
CA CYS A 25 12.44 38.61 -3.05
C CYS A 25 11.08 39.31 -2.79
N SER A 26 10.96 40.60 -3.10
CA SER A 26 9.79 41.48 -2.87
C SER A 26 9.40 41.73 -1.40
N HIS A 27 10.11 41.13 -0.43
CA HIS A 27 9.91 41.37 1.00
C HIS A 27 10.52 42.72 1.42
N ASN A 28 10.05 43.26 2.54
CA ASN A 28 10.47 44.56 3.07
C ASN A 28 11.18 44.41 4.42
N ILE A 29 12.19 45.23 4.68
CA ILE A 29 12.91 45.32 5.96
C ILE A 29 13.27 46.78 6.25
N CYS A 30 13.24 47.22 7.52
CA CYS A 30 13.73 48.54 7.89
C CYS A 30 15.23 48.69 7.57
N LEU A 31 15.66 49.82 7.02
CA LEU A 31 17.07 50.10 6.70
C LEU A 31 18.01 49.91 7.90
N ALA A 32 17.57 50.28 9.11
CA ALA A 32 18.32 50.04 10.34
C ALA A 32 18.47 48.54 10.68
N CYS A 33 17.42 47.75 10.49
CA CYS A 33 17.45 46.30 10.70
C CYS A 33 18.38 45.61 9.69
N ALA A 34 18.32 46.00 8.42
CA ALA A 34 19.23 45.49 7.39
C ALA A 34 20.71 45.82 7.69
N ARG A 35 21.00 47.02 8.19
CA ARG A 35 22.35 47.41 8.65
C ARG A 35 22.83 46.56 9.83
N ASN A 36 21.98 46.35 10.83
CA ASN A 36 22.35 45.56 12.00
C ASN A 36 22.66 44.10 11.62
N ILE A 37 21.91 43.50 10.70
CA ILE A 37 22.17 42.14 10.20
C ILE A 37 23.52 42.05 9.49
N LEU A 38 23.90 43.04 8.69
CA LEU A 38 25.22 43.08 8.04
C LEU A 38 26.40 43.27 9.01
N VAL A 39 26.20 43.98 10.11
CA VAL A 39 27.26 44.19 11.11
C VAL A 39 27.45 42.94 11.99
N GLN A 40 26.46 42.05 12.08
CA GLN A 40 26.50 40.83 12.87
C GLN A 40 27.10 39.61 12.16
N THR A 41 27.60 39.75 10.93
CA THR A 41 28.31 38.69 10.20
C THR A 41 29.81 39.00 10.02
N PRO A 42 30.68 38.54 10.94
CA PRO A 42 32.07 38.23 10.61
C PRO A 42 32.14 37.03 9.64
N ASP A 43 33.32 36.76 9.09
CA ASP A 43 33.56 35.75 8.07
C ASP A 43 33.02 34.34 8.41
N ALA A 44 32.56 33.64 7.37
CA ALA A 44 31.86 32.38 7.51
C ALA A 44 32.79 31.20 7.83
N GLU A 45 32.70 30.66 9.05
CA GLU A 45 32.97 29.25 9.30
C GLU A 45 31.68 28.43 9.13
N SER A 46 31.71 27.48 8.20
CA SER A 46 30.62 26.54 7.96
C SER A 46 30.50 25.51 9.10
N PRO A 47 29.31 25.21 9.63
CA PRO A 47 29.16 24.30 10.75
C PRO A 47 29.36 22.84 10.33
N GLN A 48 30.45 22.21 10.78
CA GLN A 48 30.55 20.76 10.84
C GLN A 48 29.84 20.23 12.10
N SER A 49 29.18 19.09 11.97
CA SER A 49 28.34 18.49 12.99
C SER A 49 29.11 17.97 14.21
N ALA A 50 28.65 18.30 15.42
CA ALA A 50 28.95 17.55 16.63
C ALA A 50 27.67 17.33 17.46
N ARG A 51 27.42 16.07 17.86
CA ARG A 51 26.29 15.66 18.71
C ARG A 51 26.71 15.63 20.18
N ALA A 52 25.92 16.23 21.07
CA ALA A 52 25.68 15.82 22.46
C ALA A 52 24.51 16.68 23.00
N SER A 53 23.33 16.13 23.26
CA SER A 53 22.92 15.44 24.50
C SER A 53 22.69 16.39 25.69
N GLY A 54 21.43 16.51 26.15
CA GLY A 54 21.12 17.07 27.49
C GLY A 54 20.03 18.14 27.54
N SER A 55 18.78 17.70 27.73
CA SER A 55 17.71 18.33 28.54
C SER A 55 17.79 19.83 28.94
N ALA A 56 16.79 20.61 28.51
CA ALA A 56 16.09 21.59 29.35
C ALA A 56 14.72 21.94 28.71
N ALA A 57 13.70 22.21 29.51
CA ALA A 57 12.34 22.50 29.07
C ALA A 57 12.01 23.99 29.08
N SER A 58 11.03 24.40 28.27
CA SER A 58 10.11 25.50 28.59
C SER A 58 8.89 25.48 27.65
N ASP A 59 7.86 24.72 28.01
CA ASP A 59 6.50 25.05 27.58
C ASP A 59 5.97 26.18 28.47
N TYR A 60 5.13 27.05 27.89
CA TYR A 60 4.34 28.02 28.64
C TYR A 60 2.84 27.75 28.43
N ASP A 61 2.23 27.26 29.49
CA ASP A 61 0.83 27.43 29.93
C ASP A 61 -0.32 27.22 28.94
N TYR A 62 -1.09 26.15 29.19
CA TYR A 62 -2.39 26.39 29.83
C TYR A 62 -2.78 25.31 30.85
N LEU A 63 -3.19 25.81 32.02
CA LEU A 63 -3.73 25.18 33.24
C LEU A 63 -4.99 24.32 32.99
N ASP A 64 -5.44 23.38 33.84
CA ASP A 64 -4.94 22.69 35.06
C ASP A 64 -6.00 21.62 35.48
N LEU A 65 -5.71 20.83 36.53
CA LEU A 65 -6.58 19.91 37.30
C LEU A 65 -6.94 18.56 36.64
N ASP A 66 -6.88 17.41 37.33
CA ASP A 66 -6.63 17.17 38.77
C ASP A 66 -5.81 15.89 39.05
N LYS A 67 -5.22 15.80 40.25
CA LYS A 67 -4.13 14.89 40.63
C LYS A 67 -4.45 14.10 41.90
N MET A 68 -4.30 12.77 41.86
CA MET A 68 -3.74 11.89 42.93
C MET A 68 -3.79 10.44 42.43
N SER A 69 -2.68 9.73 42.16
CA SER A 69 -1.64 9.25 43.08
C SER A 69 -2.15 8.19 44.09
N LEU A 70 -1.60 6.97 44.05
CA LEU A 70 -0.78 6.38 45.14
C LEU A 70 -0.20 4.98 44.79
N TYR A 71 1.12 4.94 44.55
CA TYR A 71 2.16 3.98 45.04
C TYR A 71 2.21 2.46 44.76
N SER A 72 3.48 2.02 44.83
CA SER A 72 4.06 0.66 45.05
C SER A 72 4.21 -0.22 43.80
N GLU A 73 5.41 -0.59 43.31
CA GLU A 73 6.71 -1.07 43.88
C GLU A 73 6.86 -2.60 43.97
N ALA A 74 8.13 -3.04 43.88
CA ALA A 74 8.68 -4.40 43.99
C ALA A 74 8.49 -5.36 42.78
N ASP A 75 9.38 -6.31 42.48
CA ASP A 75 10.81 -6.54 42.79
C ASP A 75 11.33 -7.77 41.98
N SER A 76 12.65 -8.04 41.97
CA SER A 76 13.34 -9.33 41.67
C SER A 76 13.38 -9.82 40.20
N GLY A 77 14.47 -10.44 39.70
CA GLY A 77 15.82 -10.68 40.24
C GLY A 77 16.60 -11.82 39.50
N TYR A 78 17.96 -11.80 39.51
CA TYR A 78 18.90 -12.88 39.07
C TYR A 78 18.87 -13.30 37.55
N GLY A 79 19.88 -13.83 36.84
CA GLY A 79 21.29 -14.25 37.08
C GLY A 79 21.58 -15.64 36.44
N SER A 80 22.67 -15.98 35.71
CA SER A 80 23.88 -15.27 35.22
C SER A 80 24.69 -16.14 34.19
N TYR A 81 25.84 -15.66 33.68
CA TYR A 81 26.96 -16.35 32.95
C TYR A 81 26.81 -16.88 31.49
N GLY A 82 27.46 -16.18 30.54
CA GLY A 82 28.57 -16.64 29.66
C GLY A 82 28.50 -17.80 28.64
N GLY A 83 28.91 -17.55 27.37
CA GLY A 83 29.77 -18.51 26.60
C GLY A 83 29.46 -18.89 25.12
N PHE A 84 29.89 -18.05 24.15
CA PHE A 84 30.45 -18.35 22.80
C PHE A 84 29.83 -19.33 21.73
N ALA A 85 30.20 -19.02 20.45
CA ALA A 85 30.14 -19.82 19.19
C ALA A 85 28.76 -19.93 18.46
N SER A 86 28.61 -19.82 17.12
CA SER A 86 29.53 -19.48 16.00
C SER A 86 28.78 -19.07 14.71
N ALA A 87 29.22 -17.98 14.04
CA ALA A 87 29.51 -17.81 12.58
C ALA A 87 28.49 -18.24 11.47
N PRO A 88 28.71 -17.99 10.15
CA PRO A 88 29.74 -17.15 9.47
C PRO A 88 29.21 -16.19 8.36
N THR A 89 30.06 -15.26 7.88
CA THR A 89 30.12 -14.86 6.45
C THR A 89 31.51 -14.28 6.11
N THR A 90 32.06 -14.73 4.99
CA THR A 90 33.33 -14.32 4.32
C THR A 90 33.16 -14.64 2.81
N PRO A 91 34.04 -14.24 1.85
CA PRO A 91 35.37 -13.60 1.98
C PRO A 91 35.75 -12.48 0.96
N CYS A 92 36.73 -11.63 1.35
CA CYS A 92 37.88 -11.11 0.55
C CYS A 92 37.69 -10.32 -0.79
N PRO A 93 38.77 -9.72 -1.37
CA PRO A 93 40.11 -9.38 -0.83
C PRO A 93 40.55 -7.90 -1.01
N LYS A 94 41.66 -7.51 -0.36
CA LYS A 94 42.55 -6.38 -0.74
C LYS A 94 44.00 -6.85 -0.74
N SER A 95 44.87 -6.26 -1.58
CA SER A 95 46.34 -6.37 -1.52
C SER A 95 47.00 -5.24 -2.36
N PRO A 96 48.32 -4.94 -2.25
CA PRO A 96 48.76 -3.94 -1.26
C PRO A 96 49.88 -2.95 -1.70
N ASN A 97 50.18 -1.99 -0.81
CA ASN A 97 51.47 -1.28 -0.59
C ASN A 97 52.07 -0.34 -1.66
N GLY A 98 52.50 0.87 -1.22
CA GLY A 98 53.45 1.71 -1.97
C GLY A 98 53.56 3.16 -1.46
N VAL A 99 54.57 3.46 -0.62
CA VAL A 99 54.87 4.84 -0.13
C VAL A 99 55.62 5.64 -1.20
N ARG A 100 55.28 6.93 -1.42
CA ARG A 100 56.25 7.97 -1.85
C ARG A 100 55.80 9.43 -1.68
N VAL A 101 56.80 10.23 -1.36
CA VAL A 101 56.91 11.66 -0.98
C VAL A 101 56.40 12.66 -2.04
N PHE A 102 55.95 13.85 -1.59
CA PHE A 102 55.59 15.04 -2.39
C PHE A 102 56.73 15.63 -3.25
N PRO A 103 56.38 16.36 -4.31
CA PRO A 103 56.79 17.77 -4.45
C PRO A 103 55.62 18.72 -4.80
N PRO A 104 55.78 20.07 -4.75
CA PRO A 104 54.66 21.01 -4.61
C PRO A 104 54.08 21.56 -5.92
N ALA A 105 52.85 22.09 -5.83
CA ALA A 105 52.18 22.87 -6.89
C ALA A 105 51.77 24.28 -6.39
N ALA A 106 51.68 25.22 -7.34
CA ALA A 106 51.63 26.67 -7.14
C ALA A 106 50.29 27.23 -6.58
N PRO A 107 50.26 28.46 -6.03
CA PRO A 107 49.05 29.03 -5.42
C PRO A 107 48.01 29.49 -6.47
N PRO A 108 46.70 29.42 -6.16
CA PRO A 108 45.66 30.07 -6.93
C PRO A 108 45.65 31.60 -6.67
N PRO A 109 45.18 32.42 -7.64
CA PRO A 109 45.24 33.87 -7.54
C PRO A 109 44.18 34.47 -6.61
N GLN A 110 44.46 35.65 -6.07
CA GLN A 110 43.52 36.45 -5.28
C GLN A 110 42.33 36.88 -6.13
N GLN A 111 41.11 36.64 -5.66
CA GLN A 111 39.88 37.25 -6.18
C GLN A 111 39.02 37.83 -5.06
N GLN A 112 38.37 38.94 -5.38
CA GLN A 112 37.79 39.94 -4.48
C GLN A 112 36.75 39.40 -3.48
N GLN A 113 36.79 39.94 -2.26
CA GLN A 113 35.77 39.71 -1.23
C GLN A 113 34.44 40.36 -1.64
N HIS A 114 33.39 39.55 -1.81
CA HIS A 114 32.01 40.04 -1.96
C HIS A 114 31.22 39.82 -0.67
N HIS A 115 30.71 40.89 -0.05
CA HIS A 115 29.87 40.79 1.14
C HIS A 115 28.47 40.23 0.79
N LEU A 116 28.10 39.14 1.44
CA LEU A 116 26.80 38.46 1.28
C LEU A 116 25.85 38.83 2.43
N LEU A 117 24.57 39.08 2.12
CA LEU A 117 23.51 39.08 3.14
C LEU A 117 23.13 37.63 3.47
N PRO A 118 23.17 37.22 4.76
CA PRO A 118 22.79 35.87 5.16
C PRO A 118 21.30 35.59 4.91
N PRO A 119 20.88 34.32 4.73
CA PRO A 119 19.49 33.94 4.46
C PRO A 119 18.52 34.26 5.63
N THR A 120 19.03 34.66 6.79
CA THR A 120 18.26 35.20 7.93
C THR A 120 17.73 36.62 7.69
N ALA A 121 18.21 37.34 6.67
CA ALA A 121 17.79 38.71 6.37
C ALA A 121 16.38 38.85 5.75
N ALA A 122 15.79 37.75 5.27
CA ALA A 122 14.46 37.71 4.68
C ALA A 122 13.61 36.60 5.32
N PRO A 123 13.00 36.84 6.50
CA PRO A 123 12.11 35.89 7.16
C PRO A 123 11.00 35.44 6.20
N GLY A 124 10.86 34.12 6.01
CA GLY A 124 9.87 33.50 5.12
C GLY A 124 10.34 33.16 3.70
N CYS A 125 11.55 33.57 3.26
CA CYS A 125 12.00 33.33 1.87
C CYS A 125 13.28 32.49 1.71
N HIS A 126 14.14 32.38 2.74
CA HIS A 126 15.39 31.58 2.75
C HIS A 126 16.41 31.84 1.61
N ARG A 127 16.23 32.88 0.78
CA ARG A 127 17.18 33.24 -0.29
C ARG A 127 18.30 34.13 0.24
N SER A 128 19.55 33.74 -0.01
CA SER A 128 20.71 34.61 0.16
C SER A 128 20.74 35.70 -0.91
N LEU A 129 21.33 36.86 -0.57
CA LEU A 129 21.37 38.03 -1.45
C LEU A 129 22.81 38.55 -1.59
N THR A 130 23.26 38.73 -2.82
CA THR A 130 24.52 39.41 -3.16
C THR A 130 24.33 40.93 -3.12
N LEU A 131 25.31 41.64 -2.57
CA LEU A 131 25.37 43.10 -2.59
C LEU A 131 26.25 43.58 -3.74
N ASP A 132 25.84 44.67 -4.40
CA ASP A 132 26.71 45.41 -5.32
C ASP A 132 27.66 46.34 -4.54
N GLU A 133 28.56 47.04 -5.23
CA GLU A 133 29.51 47.99 -4.63
C GLU A 133 28.83 49.14 -3.86
N ARG A 134 27.51 49.31 -4.00
CA ARG A 134 26.71 50.33 -3.30
C ARG A 134 26.04 49.77 -2.03
N GLY A 135 26.18 48.48 -1.74
CA GLY A 135 25.69 47.83 -0.54
C GLY A 135 24.19 48.04 -0.31
N LEU A 136 23.78 48.22 0.96
CA LEU A 136 22.37 48.50 1.28
C LEU A 136 21.79 49.78 0.66
N ARG A 137 22.62 50.68 0.10
CA ARG A 137 22.13 51.85 -0.64
C ARG A 137 21.68 51.51 -2.06
N GLY A 138 22.04 50.32 -2.59
CA GLY A 138 21.58 49.82 -3.88
C GLY A 138 20.11 49.37 -3.88
N PHE A 139 19.52 49.05 -2.72
CA PHE A 139 18.11 48.64 -2.63
C PHE A 139 17.14 49.84 -2.66
N PRO A 140 16.03 49.76 -3.42
CA PRO A 140 15.06 50.84 -3.50
C PRO A 140 14.28 51.00 -2.17
N LYS A 141 14.16 52.25 -1.69
CA LYS A 141 13.35 52.58 -0.51
C LYS A 141 11.86 52.54 -0.83
N ASN A 142 11.08 51.79 -0.04
CA ASN A 142 9.63 51.67 -0.19
C ASN A 142 8.87 52.84 0.45
N ARG A 143 8.99 54.04 -0.14
CA ARG A 143 8.26 55.25 0.30
C ARG A 143 6.74 55.08 0.29
N VAL A 144 6.21 54.12 -0.49
CA VAL A 144 4.77 53.82 -0.52
C VAL A 144 4.35 53.08 0.75
N LEU A 145 5.10 52.06 1.18
CA LEU A 145 4.86 51.33 2.42
C LEU A 145 4.98 52.27 3.64
N GLU A 146 6.00 53.13 3.66
CA GLU A 146 6.15 54.17 4.69
C GLU A 146 4.93 55.10 4.76
N ALA A 147 4.44 55.58 3.61
CA ALA A 147 3.21 56.38 3.53
C ALA A 147 1.91 55.57 3.80
N VAL A 148 1.92 54.24 3.70
CA VAL A 148 0.80 53.38 4.13
C VAL A 148 0.84 53.23 5.66
N VAL A 149 2.00 52.95 6.24
CA VAL A 149 2.23 52.88 7.69
C VAL A 149 1.85 54.19 8.35
N GLU A 150 2.30 55.34 7.84
CA GLU A 150 1.91 56.66 8.34
C GLU A 150 0.40 56.87 8.27
N ARG A 151 -0.26 56.52 7.15
CA ARG A 151 -1.72 56.65 7.04
C ARG A 151 -2.45 55.73 8.02
N TYR A 152 -2.02 54.48 8.17
CA TYR A 152 -2.58 53.51 9.11
C TYR A 152 -2.42 53.99 10.56
N GLN A 153 -1.23 54.46 10.93
CA GLN A 153 -0.96 55.08 12.23
C GLN A 153 -1.75 56.36 12.44
N GLN A 154 -1.92 57.22 11.42
CA GLN A 154 -2.74 58.45 11.52
C GLN A 154 -4.25 58.17 11.60
N SER A 155 -4.73 57.04 11.06
CA SER A 155 -6.10 56.56 11.30
C SER A 155 -6.26 55.94 12.69
N LYS A 156 -5.27 55.18 13.17
CA LYS A 156 -5.27 54.58 14.52
C LYS A 156 -5.07 55.62 15.63
N ALA A 157 -4.34 56.71 15.34
CA ALA A 157 -4.11 57.87 16.20
C ALA A 157 -5.10 59.02 15.96
N ALA A 158 -6.30 58.75 15.41
CA ALA A 158 -7.27 59.78 15.04
C ALA A 158 -7.97 60.49 16.22
N ALA A 159 -7.68 60.11 17.47
CA ALA A 159 -8.09 60.85 18.66
C ALA A 159 -7.29 62.17 18.80
N LEU A 160 -7.75 63.22 18.13
CA LEU A 160 -7.25 64.59 18.31
C LEU A 160 -7.41 64.97 19.79
N ARG A 161 -6.38 65.54 20.44
CA ARG A 161 -6.39 65.81 21.89
C ARG A 161 -6.57 67.29 22.22
N CYS A 162 -7.18 67.55 23.37
CA CYS A 162 -7.40 68.88 23.92
C CYS A 162 -6.07 69.57 24.26
N GLN A 163 -5.90 70.80 23.77
CA GLN A 163 -4.67 71.59 23.95
C GLN A 163 -4.65 72.43 25.23
N LEU A 164 -5.74 72.40 26.01
CA LEU A 164 -5.95 73.19 27.25
C LEU A 164 -6.03 72.33 28.52
N CYS A 165 -5.51 71.11 28.48
CA CYS A 165 -5.43 70.21 29.63
C CYS A 165 -3.98 70.08 30.11
N GLU A 166 -3.65 70.69 31.25
CA GLU A 166 -2.27 70.83 31.73
C GLU A 166 -1.59 69.52 32.17
N LYS A 167 -2.35 68.50 32.59
CA LYS A 167 -1.79 67.25 33.19
C LYS A 167 -2.10 65.98 32.40
N SER A 168 -3.26 65.91 31.75
CA SER A 168 -3.64 64.77 30.90
C SER A 168 -4.58 65.23 29.77
N PRO A 169 -4.08 65.37 28.53
CA PRO A 169 -4.89 65.86 27.43
C PRO A 169 -5.89 64.81 26.95
N ARG A 170 -7.16 65.03 27.34
CA ARG A 170 -8.33 64.24 26.92
C ARG A 170 -8.60 64.41 25.43
N GLU A 171 -9.36 63.49 24.84
CA GLU A 171 -9.82 63.61 23.46
C GLU A 171 -10.64 64.90 23.25
N ALA A 172 -10.37 65.59 22.15
CA ALA A 172 -11.04 66.81 21.76
C ALA A 172 -12.36 66.50 21.05
N THR A 173 -13.42 67.19 21.46
CA THR A 173 -14.77 67.04 20.94
C THR A 173 -15.14 68.17 19.98
N VAL A 174 -14.44 69.31 20.06
CA VAL A 174 -14.63 70.47 19.17
C VAL A 174 -13.31 71.18 18.83
N LEU A 175 -13.28 71.83 17.67
CA LEU A 175 -12.33 72.85 17.26
C LEU A 175 -13.06 74.20 17.27
N CYS A 176 -12.45 75.24 17.86
CA CYS A 176 -12.93 76.62 17.68
C CYS A 176 -12.23 77.25 16.48
N GLU A 177 -12.97 77.60 15.42
CA GLU A 177 -12.37 78.15 14.19
C GLU A 177 -11.70 79.51 14.42
N GLN A 178 -12.24 80.35 15.31
CA GLN A 178 -11.70 81.68 15.61
C GLN A 178 -10.52 81.65 16.59
N CYS A 179 -10.30 80.55 17.30
CA CYS A 179 -9.15 80.37 18.20
C CYS A 179 -8.08 79.41 17.62
N ASP A 180 -8.40 78.63 16.58
CA ASP A 180 -7.64 77.48 16.05
C ASP A 180 -7.15 76.48 17.11
N VAL A 181 -7.97 76.28 18.17
CA VAL A 181 -7.66 75.41 19.32
C VAL A 181 -8.65 74.26 19.44
N PHE A 182 -8.14 73.07 19.76
CA PHE A 182 -8.92 71.86 20.03
C PHE A 182 -9.26 71.74 21.53
N TYR A 183 -10.53 71.53 21.83
CA TYR A 183 -11.07 71.42 23.19
C TYR A 183 -11.77 70.07 23.40
N CYS A 184 -11.54 69.41 24.54
CA CYS A 184 -12.45 68.41 25.08
C CYS A 184 -13.69 69.10 25.68
N ASP A 185 -14.80 68.38 25.89
CA ASP A 185 -16.04 69.01 26.37
C ASP A 185 -15.87 69.78 27.70
N ALA A 186 -15.04 69.30 28.62
CA ALA A 186 -14.76 69.99 29.87
C ALA A 186 -14.04 71.35 29.66
N CYS A 187 -13.08 71.42 28.72
CA CYS A 187 -12.40 72.67 28.38
C CYS A 187 -13.28 73.56 27.47
N ARG A 188 -14.11 72.95 26.61
CA ARG A 188 -15.11 73.65 25.80
C ARG A 188 -16.07 74.42 26.69
N VAL A 189 -16.68 73.80 27.70
CA VAL A 189 -17.64 74.50 28.58
C VAL A 189 -16.96 75.57 29.43
N ARG A 190 -15.69 75.36 29.84
CA ARG A 190 -14.91 76.37 30.57
C ARG A 190 -14.55 77.60 29.73
N CYS A 191 -14.17 77.42 28.46
CA CYS A 191 -13.68 78.50 27.60
C CYS A 191 -14.76 79.08 26.67
N HIS A 192 -15.77 78.29 26.31
CA HIS A 192 -16.94 78.67 25.53
C HIS A 192 -18.25 78.33 26.30
N PRO A 193 -18.51 78.99 27.45
CA PRO A 193 -19.82 78.92 28.08
C PRO A 193 -20.89 79.52 27.15
N PRO A 194 -22.17 79.08 27.25
CA PRO A 194 -23.27 79.54 26.38
C PRO A 194 -23.66 81.02 26.57
N ARG A 195 -23.06 81.71 27.55
CA ARG A 195 -23.22 83.15 27.80
C ARG A 195 -21.83 83.74 28.06
N GLY A 196 -21.48 84.80 27.32
CA GLY A 196 -20.20 85.48 27.41
C GLY A 196 -19.66 85.90 26.04
N PRO A 197 -18.50 86.59 25.97
CA PRO A 197 -17.95 87.11 24.70
C PRO A 197 -17.65 86.01 23.68
N LEU A 198 -17.10 84.89 24.15
CA LEU A 198 -16.67 83.75 23.33
C LEU A 198 -17.81 82.82 22.89
N ALA A 199 -19.07 83.10 23.28
CA ALA A 199 -20.24 82.33 22.88
C ALA A 199 -20.59 82.50 21.38
N LYS A 200 -20.07 83.55 20.72
CA LYS A 200 -20.23 83.80 19.28
C LYS A 200 -19.26 83.03 18.39
N HIS A 201 -18.29 82.31 18.97
CA HIS A 201 -17.31 81.55 18.21
C HIS A 201 -17.94 80.29 17.61
N ARG A 202 -17.57 79.96 16.38
CA ARG A 202 -18.04 78.78 15.66
C ARG A 202 -17.21 77.56 16.08
N LEU A 203 -17.86 76.65 16.79
CA LEU A 203 -17.31 75.38 17.20
C LEU A 203 -17.69 74.32 16.15
N VAL A 204 -16.70 73.69 15.53
CA VAL A 204 -16.89 72.63 14.52
C VAL A 204 -16.32 71.30 15.02
N PRO A 205 -16.81 70.14 14.55
CA PRO A 205 -16.20 68.85 14.84
C PRO A 205 -14.71 68.83 14.43
N PRO A 206 -13.80 68.24 15.23
CA PRO A 206 -12.35 68.23 14.96
C PRO A 206 -11.98 67.64 13.59
N ALA A 207 -12.82 66.73 13.06
CA ALA A 207 -12.66 66.14 11.74
C ALA A 207 -12.85 67.14 10.58
N GLN A 208 -13.63 68.22 10.75
CA GLN A 208 -13.88 69.20 9.69
C GLN A 208 -12.67 70.13 9.49
N GLY A 209 -11.97 70.52 10.56
CA GLY A 209 -10.73 71.31 10.48
C GLY A 209 -9.59 70.61 9.73
N ARG A 210 -9.59 69.26 9.65
CA ARG A 210 -8.61 68.47 8.89
C ARG A 210 -8.70 68.67 7.37
N ILE A 211 -9.83 69.13 6.83
CA ILE A 211 -10.02 69.21 5.37
C ILE A 211 -9.22 70.36 4.76
N SER A 212 -9.14 71.52 5.44
CA SER A 212 -8.42 72.69 4.94
C SER A 212 -6.90 72.49 4.87
N ARG A 213 -6.32 71.66 5.76
CA ARG A 213 -4.87 71.35 5.78
C ARG A 213 -4.44 70.21 4.84
N ARG A 214 -5.35 69.64 4.03
CA ARG A 214 -5.07 68.46 3.18
C ARG A 214 -4.63 68.74 1.74
N ALA A 215 -4.57 70.01 1.31
CA ALA A 215 -4.06 70.40 0.00
C ALA A 215 -2.54 70.63 0.00
N SER A 216 -1.76 69.64 0.46
CA SER A 216 -0.34 69.59 0.11
C SER A 216 -0.23 69.15 -1.36
N PRO A 217 0.44 69.91 -2.24
CA PRO A 217 0.58 69.51 -3.64
C PRO A 217 1.26 68.15 -3.72
N ARG A 218 0.72 67.25 -4.55
CA ARG A 218 1.31 65.93 -4.78
C ARG A 218 2.72 66.12 -5.31
N LYS A 219 3.74 65.95 -4.46
CA LYS A 219 5.13 65.91 -4.90
C LYS A 219 5.26 64.75 -5.88
N THR A 220 5.50 65.06 -7.15
CA THR A 220 5.87 64.05 -8.14
C THR A 220 7.12 63.33 -7.63
N SER A 221 7.13 62.01 -7.74
CA SER A 221 8.29 61.21 -7.39
C SER A 221 9.42 61.47 -8.39
N THR A 222 10.50 62.07 -7.92
CA THR A 222 11.71 62.29 -8.72
C THR A 222 12.61 61.04 -8.76
N CYS A 223 13.51 61.00 -9.74
CA CYS A 223 14.44 59.88 -9.91
C CYS A 223 15.47 59.80 -8.79
N THR A 224 15.93 58.60 -8.45
CA THR A 224 16.97 58.36 -7.44
C THR A 224 18.39 58.63 -7.94
N GLU A 225 18.60 58.65 -9.26
CA GLU A 225 19.89 59.01 -9.88
C GLU A 225 19.86 60.48 -10.38
N HIS A 226 18.68 61.01 -10.72
CA HIS A 226 18.49 62.38 -11.21
C HIS A 226 17.43 63.10 -10.35
N GLU A 227 17.83 63.67 -9.21
CA GLU A 227 16.90 64.17 -8.17
C GLU A 227 15.97 65.32 -8.63
N LEU A 228 16.36 66.04 -9.69
CA LEU A 228 15.59 67.14 -10.29
C LEU A 228 14.55 66.66 -11.33
N GLU A 229 14.68 65.42 -11.80
CA GLU A 229 13.85 64.87 -12.88
C GLU A 229 12.68 64.06 -12.36
N ASN A 230 11.50 64.26 -12.95
CA ASN A 230 10.29 63.53 -12.59
C ASN A 230 10.26 62.14 -13.27
N LEU A 231 9.83 61.12 -12.54
CA LEU A 231 9.56 59.80 -13.11
C LEU A 231 8.29 59.88 -13.98
N SER A 232 8.46 59.70 -15.30
CA SER A 232 7.41 59.89 -16.32
C SER A 232 7.16 58.64 -17.18
N MET A 233 8.14 57.74 -17.24
CA MET A 233 8.12 56.52 -18.06
C MET A 233 8.33 55.28 -17.19
N TYR A 234 8.05 54.10 -17.76
CA TYR A 234 8.25 52.80 -17.14
C TYR A 234 9.02 51.88 -18.09
N CYS A 235 10.19 51.41 -17.66
CA CYS A 235 11.02 50.49 -18.42
C CYS A 235 10.49 49.06 -18.26
N VAL A 236 10.12 48.42 -19.36
CA VAL A 236 9.50 47.08 -19.36
C VAL A 236 10.51 46.00 -18.99
N GLN A 237 11.73 46.09 -19.51
CA GLN A 237 12.84 45.16 -19.25
C GLN A 237 13.28 45.20 -17.79
N CYS A 238 13.53 46.41 -17.25
CA CYS A 238 14.00 46.59 -15.87
C CYS A 238 12.87 46.62 -14.83
N LYS A 239 11.61 46.60 -15.27
CA LYS A 239 10.40 46.63 -14.42
C LYS A 239 10.32 47.81 -13.45
N THR A 240 10.97 48.92 -13.78
CA THR A 240 11.12 50.11 -12.92
C THR A 240 10.65 51.40 -13.59
N PRO A 241 10.13 52.37 -12.81
CA PRO A 241 9.87 53.72 -13.33
C PRO A 241 11.19 54.44 -13.60
N VAL A 242 11.26 55.17 -14.72
CA VAL A 242 12.44 55.92 -15.16
C VAL A 242 12.06 57.37 -15.53
N CYS A 243 13.02 58.27 -15.43
CA CYS A 243 12.90 59.65 -15.91
C CYS A 243 13.51 59.79 -17.32
N TYR A 244 13.40 60.99 -17.91
CA TYR A 244 13.91 61.28 -19.25
C TYR A 244 15.44 61.12 -19.35
N GLN A 245 16.20 61.69 -18.40
CA GLN A 245 17.68 61.58 -18.39
C GLN A 245 18.17 60.11 -18.27
N CYS A 246 17.46 59.24 -17.53
CA CYS A 246 17.77 57.81 -17.47
C CYS A 246 17.62 57.08 -18.81
N LEU A 247 16.77 57.61 -19.71
CA LEU A 247 16.53 57.07 -21.05
C LEU A 247 17.50 57.67 -22.08
N GLU A 248 17.83 58.95 -21.98
CA GLU A 248 18.69 59.62 -22.98
C GLU A 248 20.19 59.36 -22.73
N GLU A 249 20.66 59.49 -21.50
CA GLU A 249 22.08 59.37 -21.12
C GLU A 249 22.37 58.14 -20.24
N GLY A 250 21.32 57.51 -19.69
CA GLY A 250 21.44 56.43 -18.71
C GLY A 250 21.38 55.01 -19.26
N ARG A 251 21.39 54.03 -18.34
CA ARG A 251 21.39 52.58 -18.61
C ARG A 251 20.10 52.03 -19.23
N HIS A 252 19.18 52.88 -19.69
CA HIS A 252 17.89 52.49 -20.28
C HIS A 252 17.70 52.96 -21.73
N SER A 253 18.71 53.56 -22.36
CA SER A 253 18.65 54.08 -23.73
C SER A 253 18.30 53.05 -24.81
N THR A 254 18.57 51.76 -24.57
CA THR A 254 18.22 50.65 -25.45
C THR A 254 17.00 49.84 -24.98
N HIS A 255 16.32 50.27 -23.91
CA HIS A 255 15.19 49.54 -23.33
C HIS A 255 13.83 50.08 -23.78
N GLU A 256 12.85 49.19 -23.92
CA GLU A 256 11.47 49.54 -24.22
C GLU A 256 10.84 50.26 -23.01
N VAL A 257 10.37 51.49 -23.25
CA VAL A 257 9.69 52.31 -22.25
C VAL A 257 8.24 52.58 -22.64
N LYS A 258 7.35 52.52 -21.65
CA LYS A 258 5.92 52.85 -21.79
C LYS A 258 5.57 54.01 -20.88
N ALA A 259 4.54 54.78 -21.22
CA ALA A 259 4.09 55.90 -20.40
C ALA A 259 3.69 55.42 -18.99
N LEU A 260 4.26 56.02 -17.95
CA LEU A 260 4.07 55.56 -16.57
C LEU A 260 2.59 55.53 -16.15
N GLY A 261 1.81 56.52 -16.59
CA GLY A 261 0.36 56.58 -16.32
C GLY A 261 -0.46 55.47 -16.98
N ALA A 262 -0.01 54.91 -18.11
CA ALA A 262 -0.67 53.78 -18.77
C ALA A 262 -0.32 52.46 -18.05
N MET A 263 0.97 52.24 -17.76
CA MET A 263 1.42 51.06 -17.00
C MET A 263 0.86 51.04 -15.57
N TRP A 264 0.69 52.21 -14.94
CA TRP A 264 0.04 52.34 -13.63
C TRP A 264 -1.42 51.83 -13.64
N LYS A 265 -2.21 52.16 -14.66
CA LYS A 265 -3.58 51.64 -14.80
C LYS A 265 -3.56 50.13 -15.01
N LEU A 266 -2.76 49.65 -15.95
CA LEU A 266 -2.64 48.22 -16.28
C LEU A 266 -2.23 47.38 -15.05
N HIS A 267 -1.18 47.77 -14.33
CA HIS A 267 -0.74 47.05 -13.13
C HIS A 267 -1.75 47.12 -11.99
N LYS A 268 -2.52 48.23 -11.88
CA LYS A 268 -3.59 48.34 -10.88
C LYS A 268 -4.76 47.40 -11.21
N GLU A 269 -5.14 47.29 -12.49
CA GLU A 269 -6.16 46.36 -12.98
C GLU A 269 -5.72 44.90 -12.77
N GLN A 270 -4.49 44.56 -13.15
CA GLN A 270 -3.89 43.23 -12.92
C GLN A 270 -3.85 42.86 -11.44
N LEU A 271 -3.41 43.78 -10.56
CA LEU A 271 -3.42 43.54 -9.12
C LEU A 271 -4.84 43.34 -8.57
N SER A 272 -5.81 44.14 -9.04
CA SER A 272 -7.22 43.97 -8.65
C SER A 272 -7.78 42.63 -9.10
N GLN A 273 -7.44 42.16 -10.30
CA GLN A 273 -7.87 40.86 -10.82
C GLN A 273 -7.24 39.72 -10.01
N ALA A 274 -5.94 39.80 -9.71
CA ALA A 274 -5.25 38.81 -8.89
C ALA A 274 -5.81 38.75 -7.44
N LEU A 275 -6.18 39.90 -6.87
CA LEU A 275 -6.82 39.98 -5.55
C LEU A 275 -8.22 39.37 -5.53
N ASN A 276 -9.01 39.54 -6.61
CA ASN A 276 -10.30 38.87 -6.73
C ASN A 276 -10.12 37.34 -6.74
N VAL A 277 -9.23 36.81 -7.58
CA VAL A 277 -8.92 35.36 -7.64
C VAL A 277 -8.42 34.83 -6.29
N LEU A 278 -7.63 35.61 -5.54
CA LEU A 278 -7.20 35.22 -4.19
C LEU A 278 -8.35 35.25 -3.18
N SER A 279 -9.28 36.21 -3.29
CA SER A 279 -10.48 36.28 -2.47
C SER A 279 -11.40 35.08 -2.73
N ASP A 280 -11.62 34.72 -4.00
CA ASP A 280 -12.45 33.60 -4.42
C ASP A 280 -11.90 32.27 -3.85
N ARG A 281 -10.58 32.06 -3.97
CA ARG A 281 -9.88 30.91 -3.35
C ARG A 281 -9.94 30.94 -1.81
N ALA A 282 -9.94 32.12 -1.19
CA ALA A 282 -10.08 32.24 0.26
C ALA A 282 -11.52 31.94 0.73
N THR A 283 -12.53 32.18 -0.11
CA THR A 283 -13.91 31.70 0.14
C THR A 283 -14.05 30.20 -0.05
N GLU A 284 -13.51 29.62 -1.13
CA GLU A 284 -13.46 28.16 -1.34
C GLU A 284 -12.79 27.44 -0.16
N ALA A 285 -11.66 27.96 0.33
CA ALA A 285 -10.97 27.40 1.49
C ALA A 285 -11.80 27.48 2.79
N LYS A 286 -12.59 28.55 2.98
CA LYS A 286 -13.50 28.67 4.13
C LYS A 286 -14.66 27.69 4.04
N GLU A 287 -15.24 27.51 2.86
CA GLU A 287 -16.30 26.53 2.62
C GLU A 287 -15.79 25.10 2.84
N PHE A 288 -14.59 24.77 2.34
CA PHE A 288 -13.95 23.49 2.58
C PHE A 288 -13.67 23.24 4.08
N LEU A 289 -13.24 24.25 4.83
CA LEU A 289 -13.09 24.15 6.29
C LEU A 289 -14.43 23.89 7.01
N VAL A 290 -15.55 24.43 6.52
CA VAL A 290 -16.89 24.11 7.04
C VAL A 290 -17.28 22.68 6.68
N GLN A 291 -17.04 22.22 5.45
CA GLN A 291 -17.27 20.83 5.04
C GLN A 291 -16.48 19.83 5.91
N LEU A 292 -15.20 20.10 6.18
CA LEU A 292 -14.37 19.28 7.06
C LEU A 292 -14.90 19.24 8.50
N ARG A 293 -15.37 20.37 9.04
CA ARG A 293 -15.99 20.41 10.39
C ARG A 293 -17.28 19.59 10.45
N ASN A 294 -18.13 19.69 9.43
CA ASN A 294 -19.35 18.89 9.34
C ASN A 294 -19.03 17.39 9.20
N MET A 295 -17.99 17.04 8.44
CA MET A 295 -17.51 15.65 8.33
C MET A 295 -17.04 15.11 9.69
N VAL A 296 -16.28 15.90 10.46
CA VAL A 296 -15.86 15.52 11.82
C VAL A 296 -17.06 15.28 12.74
N GLN A 297 -18.07 16.16 12.72
CA GLN A 297 -19.29 15.98 13.51
C GLN A 297 -20.04 14.70 13.11
N HIS A 298 -20.22 14.46 11.81
CA HIS A 298 -20.90 13.26 11.30
C HIS A 298 -20.13 11.97 11.64
N ILE A 299 -18.80 11.99 11.64
CA ILE A 299 -17.97 10.86 12.12
C ILE A 299 -18.17 10.62 13.62
N GLN A 300 -18.30 11.68 14.44
CA GLN A 300 -18.58 11.56 15.87
C GLN A 300 -19.97 10.97 16.14
N GLU A 301 -21.00 11.46 15.45
CA GLU A 301 -22.38 10.96 15.57
C GLU A 301 -22.48 9.48 15.15
N ASN A 302 -21.94 9.12 13.98
CA ASN A 302 -21.91 7.73 13.50
C ASN A 302 -21.05 6.81 14.39
N GLY A 303 -19.99 7.33 15.00
CA GLY A 303 -19.16 6.58 15.94
C GLY A 303 -19.94 6.12 17.17
N VAL A 304 -20.74 7.02 17.75
CA VAL A 304 -21.61 6.72 18.91
C VAL A 304 -22.72 5.74 18.52
N GLU A 305 -23.33 5.87 17.35
CA GLU A 305 -24.34 4.91 16.87
C GLU A 305 -23.73 3.51 16.63
N PHE A 306 -22.54 3.45 16.04
CA PHE A 306 -21.81 2.20 15.82
C PHE A 306 -21.42 1.51 17.14
N GLU A 307 -20.94 2.27 18.12
CA GLU A 307 -20.64 1.76 19.47
C GLU A 307 -21.90 1.20 20.14
N ALA A 308 -23.02 1.92 20.09
CA ALA A 308 -24.29 1.44 20.63
C ALA A 308 -24.78 0.15 19.95
N CYS A 309 -24.58 0.03 18.63
CA CYS A 309 -24.90 -1.18 17.87
C CYS A 309 -24.00 -2.37 18.27
N LEU A 310 -22.71 -2.14 18.48
CA LEU A 310 -21.75 -3.15 18.94
C LEU A 310 -22.11 -3.66 20.35
N VAL A 311 -22.38 -2.74 21.29
CA VAL A 311 -22.80 -3.08 22.66
C VAL A 311 -24.06 -3.93 22.63
N ALA A 312 -25.09 -3.53 21.88
CA ALA A 312 -26.33 -4.29 21.76
C ALA A 312 -26.13 -5.71 21.18
N GLN A 313 -25.19 -5.88 20.23
CA GLN A 313 -24.83 -7.21 19.70
C GLN A 313 -24.13 -8.07 20.76
N CYS A 314 -23.20 -7.51 21.52
CA CYS A 314 -22.53 -8.20 22.62
C CYS A 314 -23.51 -8.60 23.75
N ASP A 315 -24.42 -7.70 24.13
CA ASP A 315 -25.44 -7.97 25.15
C ASP A 315 -26.40 -9.09 24.73
N ALA A 316 -26.79 -9.16 23.46
CA ALA A 316 -27.60 -10.27 22.93
C ALA A 316 -26.89 -11.64 23.03
N LEU A 317 -25.56 -11.67 22.82
CA LEU A 317 -24.75 -12.89 23.03
C LEU A 317 -24.67 -13.27 24.52
N ILE A 318 -24.52 -12.28 25.41
CA ILE A 318 -24.51 -12.47 26.87
C ILE A 318 -25.88 -12.99 27.36
N GLU A 319 -26.99 -12.46 26.85
CA GLU A 319 -28.33 -12.94 27.18
C GLU A 319 -28.52 -14.40 26.73
N ALA A 320 -28.12 -14.73 25.49
CA ALA A 320 -28.19 -16.10 24.98
C ALA A 320 -27.38 -17.09 25.84
N LEU A 321 -26.19 -16.69 26.31
CA LEU A 321 -25.34 -17.47 27.21
C LEU A 321 -25.97 -17.63 28.60
N ASN A 322 -26.54 -16.57 29.17
CA ASN A 322 -27.24 -16.62 30.46
C ASN A 322 -28.49 -17.52 30.39
N ARG A 323 -29.25 -17.47 29.29
CA ARG A 323 -30.37 -18.39 29.03
C ARG A 323 -29.89 -19.84 28.96
N ARG A 324 -28.74 -20.11 28.34
CA ARG A 324 -28.15 -21.46 28.31
C ARG A 324 -27.69 -21.92 29.69
N LYS A 325 -27.06 -21.05 30.50
CA LYS A 325 -26.68 -21.31 31.90
C LYS A 325 -27.90 -21.73 32.74
N ALA A 326 -29.01 -21.01 32.64
CA ALA A 326 -30.25 -21.36 33.35
C ALA A 326 -30.80 -22.75 32.97
N GLN A 327 -30.76 -23.11 31.67
CA GLN A 327 -31.16 -24.44 31.19
C GLN A 327 -30.26 -25.55 31.77
N LEU A 328 -28.95 -25.32 31.87
CA LEU A 328 -28.00 -26.28 32.43
C LEU A 328 -28.22 -26.47 33.94
N LEU A 329 -28.39 -25.38 34.70
CA LEU A 329 -28.71 -25.44 36.13
C LEU A 329 -30.00 -26.21 36.41
N THR A 330 -31.01 -26.07 35.56
CA THR A 330 -32.27 -26.85 35.65
C THR A 330 -32.03 -28.36 35.50
N ARG A 331 -31.05 -28.79 34.69
CA ARG A 331 -30.69 -30.21 34.56
C ARG A 331 -30.00 -30.72 35.83
N VAL A 332 -29.05 -29.95 36.37
CA VAL A 332 -28.35 -30.29 37.62
C VAL A 332 -29.35 -30.40 38.78
N ASN A 333 -30.30 -29.47 38.90
CA ASN A 333 -31.31 -29.54 39.96
C ASN A 333 -32.24 -30.75 39.83
N LYS A 334 -32.63 -31.15 38.60
CA LYS A 334 -33.42 -32.37 38.39
C LYS A 334 -32.67 -33.64 38.81
N GLU A 335 -31.38 -33.73 38.49
CA GLU A 335 -30.54 -34.87 38.91
C GLU A 335 -30.36 -34.90 40.44
N HIS A 336 -30.13 -33.73 41.05
CA HIS A 336 -30.07 -33.56 42.50
C HIS A 336 -31.36 -34.02 43.20
N GLU A 337 -32.52 -33.57 42.72
CA GLU A 337 -33.84 -33.98 43.23
C GLU A 337 -34.09 -35.48 43.04
N HIS A 338 -33.68 -36.05 41.90
CA HIS A 338 -33.82 -37.48 41.63
C HIS A 338 -32.98 -38.33 42.60
N LYS A 339 -31.68 -38.03 42.73
CA LYS A 339 -30.77 -38.70 43.67
C LYS A 339 -31.28 -38.61 45.11
N LEU A 340 -31.67 -37.40 45.56
CA LEU A 340 -32.24 -37.21 46.90
C LEU A 340 -33.53 -38.01 47.11
N LYS A 341 -34.41 -38.08 46.10
CA LYS A 341 -35.63 -38.88 46.18
C LYS A 341 -35.32 -40.36 46.36
N VAL A 342 -34.45 -40.94 45.53
CA VAL A 342 -34.09 -42.37 45.61
C VAL A 342 -33.46 -42.72 46.96
N VAL A 343 -32.58 -41.86 47.49
CA VAL A 343 -31.96 -42.05 48.81
C VAL A 343 -33.00 -41.95 49.94
N ARG A 344 -33.91 -40.96 49.92
CA ARG A 344 -34.99 -40.85 50.91
C ARG A 344 -35.94 -42.03 50.87
N ASP A 345 -36.31 -42.49 49.67
CA ASP A 345 -37.18 -43.66 49.48
C ASP A 345 -36.51 -44.94 50.03
N GLN A 346 -35.18 -45.10 49.82
CA GLN A 346 -34.41 -46.20 50.40
C GLN A 346 -34.34 -46.12 51.94
N ILE A 347 -34.10 -44.93 52.52
CA ILE A 347 -34.12 -44.72 53.97
C ILE A 347 -35.49 -45.13 54.55
N SER A 348 -36.59 -44.61 53.98
CA SER A 348 -37.95 -44.93 54.41
C SER A 348 -38.22 -46.44 54.39
N HIS A 349 -37.87 -47.13 53.30
CA HIS A 349 -38.03 -48.57 53.16
C HIS A 349 -37.25 -49.36 54.23
N CYS A 350 -35.97 -49.00 54.46
CA CYS A 350 -35.15 -49.63 55.48
C CYS A 350 -35.69 -49.36 56.91
N THR A 351 -36.17 -48.15 57.21
CA THR A 351 -36.77 -47.81 58.50
C THR A 351 -38.03 -48.65 58.80
N VAL A 352 -38.91 -48.84 57.81
CA VAL A 352 -40.12 -49.67 57.96
C VAL A 352 -39.74 -51.14 58.18
N LYS A 353 -38.84 -51.71 57.36
CA LYS A 353 -38.36 -53.09 57.52
C LYS A 353 -37.68 -53.31 58.88
N LEU A 354 -36.87 -52.36 59.34
CA LEU A 354 -36.20 -52.43 60.64
C LEU A 354 -37.24 -52.50 61.77
N ARG A 355 -38.21 -51.59 61.78
CA ARG A 355 -39.29 -51.57 62.79
C ARG A 355 -40.11 -52.87 62.81
N GLN A 356 -40.42 -53.43 61.63
CA GLN A 356 -41.11 -54.72 61.52
C GLN A 356 -40.27 -55.89 62.07
N THR A 357 -38.97 -55.88 61.79
CA THR A 357 -38.04 -56.93 62.26
C THR A 357 -37.84 -56.85 63.78
N THR A 358 -37.66 -55.65 64.33
CA THR A 358 -37.57 -55.42 65.78
C THR A 358 -38.83 -55.91 66.50
N GLY A 359 -40.02 -55.53 66.04
CA GLY A 359 -41.28 -55.97 66.66
C GLY A 359 -41.52 -57.49 66.57
N LEU A 360 -41.09 -58.14 65.49
CA LEU A 360 -41.12 -59.61 65.40
C LEU A 360 -40.13 -60.25 66.39
N MET A 361 -38.92 -59.70 66.51
CA MET A 361 -37.91 -60.18 67.44
C MET A 361 -38.36 -60.05 68.90
N GLU A 362 -38.91 -58.90 69.29
CA GLU A 362 -39.51 -58.67 70.61
C GLU A 362 -40.63 -59.67 70.91
N TYR A 363 -41.54 -59.91 69.96
CA TYR A 363 -42.61 -60.89 70.12
C TYR A 363 -42.08 -62.33 70.28
N CYS A 364 -41.09 -62.73 69.47
CA CYS A 364 -40.45 -64.03 69.61
C CYS A 364 -39.73 -64.18 70.96
N LEU A 365 -39.06 -63.14 71.45
CA LEU A 365 -38.42 -63.14 72.77
C LEU A 365 -39.42 -63.27 73.92
N GLU A 366 -40.62 -62.71 73.78
CA GLU A 366 -41.69 -62.88 74.78
C GLU A 366 -42.26 -64.31 74.76
N VAL A 367 -42.53 -64.86 73.56
CA VAL A 367 -43.03 -66.23 73.40
C VAL A 367 -42.06 -67.29 73.93
N ILE A 368 -40.74 -67.05 73.86
CA ILE A 368 -39.71 -67.95 74.43
C ILE A 368 -39.80 -68.07 75.97
N LYS A 369 -40.47 -67.14 76.66
CA LYS A 369 -40.68 -67.19 78.12
C LYS A 369 -41.88 -68.04 78.54
N GLU A 370 -42.64 -68.58 77.58
CA GLU A 370 -43.80 -69.43 77.89
C GLU A 370 -43.36 -70.70 78.62
N ASN A 371 -44.08 -71.04 79.70
CA ASN A 371 -43.75 -72.17 80.57
C ASN A 371 -44.60 -73.41 80.28
N ASP A 372 -45.72 -73.29 79.55
CA ASP A 372 -46.46 -74.46 79.06
C ASP A 372 -45.87 -75.00 77.74
N PRO A 373 -45.32 -76.25 77.71
CA PRO A 373 -44.83 -76.86 76.49
C PRO A 373 -45.91 -77.00 75.40
N SER A 374 -47.19 -77.15 75.78
CA SER A 374 -48.26 -77.37 74.81
C SER A 374 -48.64 -76.10 74.06
N GLY A 375 -48.75 -74.96 74.76
CA GLY A 375 -49.00 -73.64 74.18
C GLY A 375 -47.83 -73.13 73.36
N PHE A 376 -46.58 -73.34 73.82
CA PHE A 376 -45.39 -72.98 73.06
C PHE A 376 -45.33 -73.69 71.70
N LEU A 377 -45.53 -75.01 71.66
CA LEU A 377 -45.46 -75.82 70.43
C LEU A 377 -46.60 -75.52 69.44
N GLN A 378 -47.74 -74.96 69.87
CA GLN A 378 -48.82 -74.55 68.97
C GLN A 378 -48.42 -73.38 68.05
N ILE A 379 -47.48 -72.53 68.47
CA ILE A 379 -47.13 -71.29 67.74
C ILE A 379 -45.67 -71.22 67.28
N SER A 380 -44.75 -71.97 67.90
CA SER A 380 -43.31 -71.91 67.64
C SER A 380 -42.96 -72.17 66.18
N ASP A 381 -43.51 -73.22 65.58
CA ASP A 381 -43.29 -73.62 64.18
C ASP A 381 -43.70 -72.54 63.18
N ALA A 382 -44.81 -71.84 63.45
CA ALA A 382 -45.28 -70.73 62.63
C ALA A 382 -44.39 -69.49 62.80
N LEU A 383 -43.87 -69.25 64.01
CA LEU A 383 -42.94 -68.16 64.29
C LEU A 383 -41.56 -68.41 63.67
N ILE A 384 -41.03 -69.63 63.75
CA ILE A 384 -39.78 -70.03 63.11
C ILE A 384 -39.87 -69.78 61.59
N ARG A 385 -40.98 -70.15 60.93
CA ARG A 385 -41.20 -69.83 59.51
C ARG A 385 -41.24 -68.32 59.26
N ARG A 386 -41.94 -67.53 60.09
CA ARG A 386 -42.00 -66.06 59.95
C ARG A 386 -40.64 -65.38 60.14
N VAL A 387 -39.80 -65.87 61.06
CA VAL A 387 -38.44 -65.37 61.28
C VAL A 387 -37.58 -65.62 60.03
N HIS A 388 -37.48 -66.86 59.55
CA HIS A 388 -36.72 -67.19 58.33
C HIS A 388 -37.24 -66.44 57.08
N MET A 389 -38.55 -66.24 56.95
CA MET A 389 -39.13 -65.41 55.88
C MET A 389 -38.71 -63.94 55.97
N THR A 390 -38.62 -63.40 57.19
CA THR A 390 -38.21 -62.00 57.43
C THR A 390 -36.70 -61.84 57.22
N GLU A 391 -35.90 -62.79 57.70
CA GLU A 391 -34.46 -62.89 57.47
C GLU A 391 -34.13 -62.92 55.96
N GLY A 392 -34.81 -63.77 55.19
CA GLY A 392 -34.64 -63.84 53.74
C GLY A 392 -34.93 -62.52 53.02
N GLN A 393 -35.82 -61.67 53.55
CA GLN A 393 -36.11 -60.34 53.02
C GLN A 393 -35.02 -59.29 53.31
N TRP A 394 -34.03 -59.59 54.15
CA TRP A 394 -32.82 -58.76 54.34
C TRP A 394 -31.69 -59.12 53.37
N GLY A 395 -31.92 -60.07 52.45
CA GLY A 395 -30.94 -60.59 51.50
C GLY A 395 -30.16 -59.54 50.69
N LYS A 396 -29.05 -60.02 50.11
CA LYS A 396 -28.01 -59.23 49.41
C LYS A 396 -28.61 -58.15 48.52
N GLY A 397 -28.25 -56.90 48.80
CA GLY A 397 -28.73 -55.71 48.07
C GLY A 397 -29.68 -54.80 48.87
N THR A 398 -30.22 -55.24 50.01
CA THR A 398 -31.07 -54.39 50.86
C THR A 398 -30.28 -53.27 51.55
N LEU A 399 -29.06 -53.56 51.99
CA LEU A 399 -28.17 -52.65 52.73
C LEU A 399 -27.11 -51.96 51.86
N THR A 400 -27.13 -52.14 50.53
CA THR A 400 -26.21 -51.44 49.62
C THR A 400 -26.84 -50.14 49.12
N PRO A 401 -26.11 -49.01 49.12
CA PRO A 401 -26.60 -47.76 48.53
C PRO A 401 -27.01 -47.95 47.06
N ARG A 402 -28.19 -47.49 46.68
CA ARG A 402 -28.69 -47.58 45.30
C ARG A 402 -28.24 -46.45 44.39
N MET A 403 -27.64 -45.39 44.95
CA MET A 403 -27.19 -44.19 44.24
C MET A 403 -25.85 -43.70 44.79
N THR A 404 -25.07 -43.07 43.92
CA THR A 404 -23.82 -42.37 44.26
C THR A 404 -24.08 -40.91 44.64
N SER A 405 -23.22 -40.35 45.50
CA SER A 405 -23.20 -38.92 45.85
C SER A 405 -22.85 -38.01 44.68
N ASP A 406 -22.00 -38.51 43.78
CA ASP A 406 -21.25 -37.65 42.85
C ASP A 406 -22.06 -37.36 41.59
N PHE A 407 -21.88 -36.17 41.02
CA PHE A 407 -22.56 -35.77 39.78
C PHE A 407 -21.69 -36.11 38.57
N ASP A 408 -22.12 -37.08 37.77
CA ASP A 408 -21.48 -37.45 36.51
C ASP A 408 -21.94 -36.51 35.37
N LEU A 409 -21.59 -35.22 35.52
CA LEU A 409 -21.97 -34.14 34.61
C LEU A 409 -20.76 -33.23 34.35
N THR A 410 -20.16 -33.37 33.17
CA THR A 410 -19.05 -32.52 32.72
C THR A 410 -19.54 -31.47 31.71
N LEU A 411 -19.11 -30.22 31.89
CA LEU A 411 -19.37 -29.14 30.94
C LEU A 411 -18.15 -28.92 30.05
N ASP A 412 -18.24 -29.30 28.78
CA ASP A 412 -17.29 -28.83 27.78
C ASP A 412 -17.60 -27.36 27.42
N SER A 413 -16.58 -26.51 27.57
CA SER A 413 -16.62 -25.08 27.24
C SER A 413 -15.54 -24.66 26.24
N GLY A 414 -14.63 -25.57 25.87
CA GLY A 414 -13.48 -25.27 25.02
C GLY A 414 -13.86 -24.69 23.65
N PRO A 415 -14.77 -25.34 22.89
CA PRO A 415 -15.20 -24.85 21.58
C PRO A 415 -15.85 -23.45 21.63
N LEU A 416 -16.59 -23.15 22.70
CA LEU A 416 -17.23 -21.84 22.87
C LEU A 416 -16.20 -20.76 23.20
N LEU A 417 -15.24 -21.05 24.08
CA LEU A 417 -14.14 -20.13 24.39
C LEU A 417 -13.30 -19.81 23.15
N GLN A 418 -12.97 -20.82 22.34
CA GLN A 418 -12.28 -20.61 21.07
C GLN A 418 -13.08 -19.73 20.10
N THR A 419 -14.40 -19.92 20.03
CA THR A 419 -15.29 -19.10 19.19
C THR A 419 -15.34 -17.65 19.67
N ILE A 420 -15.37 -17.41 20.99
CA ILE A 420 -15.33 -16.06 21.58
C ILE A 420 -13.99 -15.38 21.32
N GLN A 421 -12.87 -16.10 21.40
CA GLN A 421 -11.53 -15.58 21.06
C GLN A 421 -11.37 -15.22 19.58
N GLN A 422 -12.23 -15.76 18.70
CA GLN A 422 -12.27 -15.46 17.26
C GLN A 422 -13.38 -14.46 16.88
N LEU A 423 -14.06 -13.87 17.86
CA LEU A 423 -15.06 -12.82 17.63
C LEU A 423 -14.34 -11.50 17.31
N ASP A 424 -14.55 -11.00 16.11
CA ASP A 424 -13.90 -9.81 15.56
C ASP A 424 -14.76 -9.27 14.39
N PHE A 425 -14.57 -8.00 14.03
CA PHE A 425 -15.32 -7.32 12.97
C PHE A 425 -15.12 -8.02 11.61
N VAL A 426 -16.18 -8.15 10.83
CA VAL A 426 -16.12 -8.80 9.50
C VAL A 426 -15.17 -8.03 8.57
N GLN A 427 -15.11 -6.71 8.72
CA GLN A 427 -14.22 -5.78 8.00
C GLN A 427 -12.74 -5.84 8.44
N MET A 428 -12.42 -6.63 9.46
CA MET A 428 -11.04 -6.92 9.89
C MET A 428 -10.64 -8.37 9.60
N LYS A 429 -11.57 -9.19 9.12
CA LYS A 429 -11.31 -10.60 8.77
C LYS A 429 -10.91 -10.73 7.32
N VAL A 430 -9.72 -11.32 7.12
CA VAL A 430 -9.31 -11.82 5.80
C VAL A 430 -10.26 -12.94 5.33
N PRO A 431 -10.43 -13.13 4.01
CA PRO A 431 -11.31 -14.16 3.49
C PRO A 431 -10.94 -15.58 3.92
N ALA A 432 -11.95 -16.45 3.98
CA ALA A 432 -11.73 -17.89 4.15
C ALA A 432 -11.07 -18.49 2.89
N ALA A 433 -10.33 -19.60 3.08
CA ALA A 433 -9.70 -20.32 1.98
C ALA A 433 -10.73 -20.75 0.91
N PRO A 434 -10.52 -20.45 -0.39
CA PRO A 434 -11.43 -20.90 -1.45
C PRO A 434 -11.42 -22.42 -1.63
N ILE A 435 -12.50 -22.94 -2.19
CA ILE A 435 -12.71 -24.36 -2.46
C ILE A 435 -12.59 -24.59 -3.97
N LEU A 436 -11.56 -25.33 -4.39
CA LEU A 436 -11.38 -25.75 -5.79
C LEU A 436 -12.51 -26.71 -6.22
N GLN A 437 -13.12 -26.43 -7.36
CA GLN A 437 -14.21 -27.21 -7.96
C GLN A 437 -13.63 -28.29 -8.85
N LEU A 438 -13.28 -29.44 -8.24
CA LEU A 438 -12.56 -30.54 -8.90
C LEU A 438 -13.26 -31.09 -10.17
N GLU A 439 -14.59 -30.98 -10.25
CA GLU A 439 -15.39 -31.42 -11.39
C GLU A 439 -15.32 -30.45 -12.60
N GLU A 440 -14.95 -29.19 -12.36
CA GLU A 440 -14.76 -28.14 -13.37
C GLU A 440 -13.28 -27.88 -13.69
N CYS A 441 -12.38 -28.34 -12.82
CA CYS A 441 -10.94 -28.29 -13.07
C CYS A 441 -10.54 -29.37 -14.08
N CYS A 442 -9.84 -29.00 -15.14
CA CYS A 442 -9.32 -29.96 -16.13
C CYS A 442 -7.99 -29.52 -16.72
N SER A 443 -7.13 -30.48 -17.04
CA SER A 443 -5.97 -30.28 -17.91
C SER A 443 -6.29 -30.76 -19.32
N GLN A 444 -5.92 -29.97 -20.32
CA GLN A 444 -6.08 -30.29 -21.75
C GLN A 444 -4.76 -29.96 -22.44
N THR A 445 -4.14 -30.90 -23.15
CA THR A 445 -2.85 -30.72 -23.83
C THR A 445 -1.77 -30.07 -22.92
N ASN A 446 -1.53 -28.78 -23.12
CA ASN A 446 -0.58 -27.90 -22.45
C ASN A 446 -1.27 -26.74 -21.71
N SER A 447 -2.54 -26.89 -21.36
CA SER A 447 -3.31 -25.94 -20.57
C SER A 447 -3.96 -26.61 -19.36
N ALA A 448 -4.27 -25.80 -18.35
CA ALA A 448 -5.06 -26.22 -17.21
C ALA A 448 -6.10 -25.15 -16.86
N THR A 449 -7.38 -25.53 -16.90
CA THR A 449 -8.49 -24.71 -16.41
C THR A 449 -8.77 -25.08 -14.97
N LEU A 450 -8.80 -24.09 -14.09
CA LEU A 450 -9.11 -24.23 -12.67
C LEU A 450 -10.32 -23.38 -12.32
N SER A 451 -11.23 -23.96 -11.54
CA SER A 451 -12.43 -23.29 -11.01
C SER A 451 -12.42 -23.36 -9.47
N TRP A 452 -12.89 -22.31 -8.80
CA TRP A 452 -12.97 -22.22 -7.34
C TRP A 452 -14.14 -21.37 -6.87
N LYS A 453 -14.66 -21.67 -5.67
CA LYS A 453 -15.71 -20.88 -5.02
C LYS A 453 -15.40 -20.59 -3.57
N GLN A 454 -16.05 -19.55 -3.05
CA GLN A 454 -16.05 -19.21 -1.64
C GLN A 454 -16.77 -20.31 -0.81
N PRO A 455 -16.33 -20.60 0.43
CA PRO A 455 -17.03 -21.53 1.31
C PRO A 455 -18.51 -21.13 1.56
N PRO A 456 -19.49 -22.06 1.53
CA PRO A 456 -20.93 -21.71 1.53
C PRO A 456 -21.46 -20.93 2.75
N LEU A 457 -20.70 -20.88 3.85
CA LEU A 457 -21.06 -20.18 5.09
C LEU A 457 -20.22 -18.92 5.34
N SER A 458 -19.35 -18.53 4.39
CA SER A 458 -18.53 -17.34 4.52
C SER A 458 -19.33 -16.09 4.16
N THR A 459 -19.49 -15.21 5.14
CA THR A 459 -20.15 -13.89 4.99
C THR A 459 -19.16 -12.74 4.76
N ILE A 460 -17.87 -13.04 4.70
CA ILE A 460 -16.79 -12.07 4.48
C ILE A 460 -16.73 -11.72 3.00
N ALA A 461 -16.70 -10.42 2.66
CA ALA A 461 -16.54 -9.97 1.28
C ALA A 461 -15.12 -10.29 0.76
N VAL A 462 -15.05 -10.61 -0.54
CA VAL A 462 -13.81 -10.95 -1.26
C VAL A 462 -13.63 -9.94 -2.39
N ASP A 463 -12.50 -9.23 -2.39
CA ASP A 463 -12.16 -8.24 -3.42
C ASP A 463 -11.43 -8.91 -4.61
N GLY A 464 -10.84 -10.09 -4.40
CA GLY A 464 -10.31 -10.93 -5.45
C GLY A 464 -9.63 -12.22 -4.97
N TYR A 465 -9.07 -12.95 -5.93
CA TYR A 465 -8.36 -14.20 -5.76
C TYR A 465 -6.97 -14.11 -6.38
N ILE A 466 -6.05 -14.87 -5.81
CA ILE A 466 -4.70 -15.09 -6.35
C ILE A 466 -4.52 -16.59 -6.53
N LEU A 467 -4.31 -17.02 -7.77
CA LEU A 467 -4.02 -18.40 -8.14
C LEU A 467 -2.51 -18.56 -8.34
N GLU A 468 -1.97 -19.61 -7.74
CA GLU A 468 -0.56 -19.98 -7.88
C GLU A 468 -0.42 -21.40 -8.45
N LEU A 469 0.57 -21.55 -9.33
CA LEU A 469 0.99 -22.82 -9.94
C LEU A 469 2.49 -23.04 -9.68
N ASP A 470 2.93 -24.28 -9.48
CA ASP A 470 4.37 -24.62 -9.50
C ASP A 470 4.92 -24.76 -10.93
N ASP A 471 6.20 -25.14 -11.05
CA ASP A 471 6.88 -25.27 -12.35
C ASP A 471 6.66 -26.61 -13.08
N GLY A 472 5.77 -27.47 -12.58
CA GLY A 472 5.52 -28.81 -13.14
C GLY A 472 6.57 -29.85 -12.76
N SER A 473 7.57 -29.47 -11.96
CA SER A 473 8.61 -30.34 -11.39
C SER A 473 8.75 -30.22 -9.87
N GLY A 474 7.76 -29.63 -9.20
CA GLY A 474 7.77 -29.47 -7.75
C GLY A 474 8.66 -28.36 -7.22
N GLY A 475 9.02 -27.38 -8.06
CA GLY A 475 9.71 -26.17 -7.64
C GLY A 475 8.81 -25.16 -6.92
N GLN A 476 9.12 -23.88 -7.06
CA GLN A 476 8.39 -22.81 -6.36
C GLN A 476 7.06 -22.47 -7.05
N PHE A 477 6.04 -22.23 -6.24
CA PHE A 477 4.78 -21.64 -6.68
C PHE A 477 4.99 -20.21 -7.21
N ARG A 478 4.33 -19.86 -8.32
CA ARG A 478 4.29 -18.54 -8.94
C ARG A 478 2.85 -18.11 -9.15
N GLU A 479 2.59 -16.81 -8.99
CA GLU A 479 1.28 -16.22 -9.24
C GLU A 479 1.00 -16.23 -10.76
N VAL A 480 -0.06 -16.92 -11.17
CA VAL A 480 -0.48 -17.07 -12.58
C VAL A 480 -1.76 -16.30 -12.90
N TYR A 481 -2.55 -15.96 -11.88
CA TYR A 481 -3.74 -15.11 -12.01
C TYR A 481 -4.00 -14.31 -10.74
N VAL A 482 -4.41 -13.05 -10.91
CA VAL A 482 -4.89 -12.16 -9.85
C VAL A 482 -6.13 -11.41 -10.36
N GLY A 483 -7.27 -11.55 -9.70
CA GLY A 483 -8.52 -10.88 -10.11
C GLY A 483 -9.78 -11.44 -9.46
N THR A 484 -10.95 -10.97 -9.89
CA THR A 484 -12.26 -11.29 -9.29
C THR A 484 -12.88 -12.60 -9.78
N GLU A 485 -12.42 -13.16 -10.89
CA GLU A 485 -13.02 -14.34 -11.50
C GLU A 485 -12.79 -15.59 -10.65
N THR A 486 -13.77 -16.50 -10.74
CA THR A 486 -13.75 -17.81 -10.07
C THR A 486 -13.23 -18.93 -10.96
N ILE A 487 -12.81 -18.62 -12.18
CA ILE A 487 -12.27 -19.57 -13.16
C ILE A 487 -11.11 -18.94 -13.92
N CYS A 488 -10.06 -19.71 -14.17
CA CYS A 488 -8.89 -19.29 -14.93
C CYS A 488 -8.30 -20.48 -15.71
N THR A 489 -7.97 -20.24 -16.98
CA THR A 489 -7.19 -21.17 -17.81
C THR A 489 -5.75 -20.67 -17.89
N VAL A 490 -4.81 -21.56 -17.57
CA VAL A 490 -3.37 -21.33 -17.65
C VAL A 490 -2.83 -22.11 -18.83
N ASP A 491 -2.41 -21.42 -19.89
CA ASP A 491 -1.86 -22.00 -21.12
C ASP A 491 -0.32 -22.07 -21.09
N GLY A 492 0.26 -22.84 -22.02
CA GLY A 492 1.72 -22.89 -22.23
C GLY A 492 2.48 -23.75 -21.21
N LEU A 493 1.78 -24.66 -20.51
CA LEU A 493 2.37 -25.62 -19.57
C LEU A 493 3.23 -26.65 -20.30
N HIS A 494 4.24 -27.20 -19.62
CA HIS A 494 5.04 -28.30 -20.17
C HIS A 494 4.22 -29.59 -20.26
N PHE A 495 4.33 -30.31 -21.37
CA PHE A 495 3.74 -31.64 -21.54
C PHE A 495 4.34 -32.67 -20.56
N ASN A 496 3.59 -33.75 -20.32
CA ASN A 496 3.94 -34.84 -19.41
C ASN A 496 4.52 -34.36 -18.06
N SER A 497 3.97 -33.29 -17.50
CA SER A 497 4.45 -32.63 -16.28
C SER A 497 3.33 -32.54 -15.25
N THR A 498 3.71 -32.66 -13.98
CA THR A 498 2.76 -32.71 -12.86
C THR A 498 2.77 -31.38 -12.11
N TYR A 499 1.72 -30.60 -12.33
CA TYR A 499 1.55 -29.28 -11.76
C TYR A 499 0.77 -29.31 -10.45
N LYS A 500 1.21 -28.51 -9.49
CA LYS A 500 0.50 -28.23 -8.24
C LYS A 500 -0.10 -26.84 -8.29
N ALA A 501 -1.39 -26.74 -7.99
CA ALA A 501 -2.14 -25.50 -7.99
C ALA A 501 -2.73 -25.21 -6.61
N ARG A 502 -2.79 -23.93 -6.22
CA ARG A 502 -3.46 -23.45 -5.00
C ARG A 502 -3.99 -22.04 -5.20
N VAL A 503 -5.11 -21.71 -4.58
CA VAL A 503 -5.74 -20.39 -4.67
C VAL A 503 -5.96 -19.79 -3.28
N LYS A 504 -5.75 -18.49 -3.12
CA LYS A 504 -6.07 -17.71 -1.91
C LYS A 504 -7.00 -16.57 -2.27
N ALA A 505 -7.89 -16.17 -1.36
CA ALA A 505 -8.74 -14.99 -1.52
C ALA A 505 -8.17 -13.81 -0.74
N PHE A 506 -8.44 -12.58 -1.17
CA PHE A 506 -8.03 -11.36 -0.47
C PHE A 506 -9.15 -10.33 -0.41
N ASN A 507 -9.06 -9.43 0.56
CA ASN A 507 -9.87 -8.22 0.66
C ASN A 507 -9.03 -7.07 1.25
N SER A 508 -9.65 -5.91 1.45
CA SER A 508 -9.03 -4.74 2.11
C SER A 508 -8.43 -5.00 3.50
N SER A 509 -8.84 -6.06 4.20
CA SER A 509 -8.24 -6.49 5.48
C SER A 509 -6.91 -7.26 5.29
N GLY A 510 -6.69 -7.82 4.10
CA GLY A 510 -5.50 -8.61 3.76
C GLY A 510 -5.81 -9.91 3.01
N VAL A 511 -4.84 -10.82 3.02
CA VAL A 511 -4.87 -12.07 2.25
C VAL A 511 -5.22 -13.25 3.16
N GLY A 512 -6.19 -14.05 2.72
CA GLY A 512 -6.66 -15.26 3.39
C GLY A 512 -5.72 -16.47 3.24
N GLN A 513 -6.15 -17.59 3.81
CA GLN A 513 -5.41 -18.86 3.69
C GLN A 513 -5.55 -19.46 2.28
N TYR A 514 -4.57 -20.28 1.88
CA TYR A 514 -4.64 -21.05 0.65
C TYR A 514 -5.68 -22.17 0.74
N SER A 515 -6.27 -22.50 -0.41
CA SER A 515 -6.99 -23.73 -0.66
C SER A 515 -6.14 -24.97 -0.38
N LYS A 516 -6.77 -26.15 -0.36
CA LYS A 516 -6.04 -27.41 -0.57
C LYS A 516 -5.31 -27.35 -1.91
N ILE A 517 -4.15 -28.00 -1.98
CA ILE A 517 -3.39 -28.13 -3.23
C ILE A 517 -4.10 -29.12 -4.15
N LEU A 518 -4.37 -28.71 -5.38
CA LEU A 518 -4.77 -29.60 -6.48
C LEU A 518 -3.53 -30.04 -7.25
N VAL A 519 -3.47 -31.32 -7.60
CA VAL A 519 -2.43 -31.89 -8.46
C VAL A 519 -3.06 -32.23 -9.80
N MET A 520 -2.46 -31.78 -10.90
CA MET A 520 -2.91 -32.02 -12.27
C MET A 520 -1.74 -32.50 -13.11
N GLN A 521 -2.01 -33.29 -14.14
CA GLN A 521 -1.00 -33.75 -15.10
C GLN A 521 -1.41 -33.26 -16.50
N THR A 522 -0.49 -32.62 -17.21
CA THR A 522 -0.66 -32.27 -18.63
C THR A 522 -0.62 -33.52 -19.50
N SER A 523 -1.09 -33.44 -20.75
CA SER A 523 -1.10 -34.59 -21.65
C SER A 523 0.31 -35.14 -21.85
N GLU A 524 0.43 -36.48 -21.87
CA GLU A 524 1.71 -37.15 -22.11
C GLU A 524 2.22 -36.88 -23.53
N ILE A 525 1.32 -36.92 -24.52
CA ILE A 525 1.61 -36.72 -25.94
C ILE A 525 1.37 -35.27 -26.33
N ALA A 526 2.37 -34.65 -26.95
CA ALA A 526 2.38 -33.23 -27.31
C ALA A 526 1.89 -32.96 -28.76
N TRP A 527 0.72 -33.50 -29.12
CA TRP A 527 0.23 -33.50 -30.51
C TRP A 527 0.23 -32.10 -31.15
N PHE A 528 0.94 -31.95 -32.29
CA PHE A 528 0.97 -30.70 -33.05
C PHE A 528 0.31 -30.80 -34.42
N THR A 529 -0.14 -29.66 -34.93
CA THR A 529 -0.53 -29.46 -36.34
C THR A 529 0.35 -28.35 -36.92
N PHE A 530 0.43 -28.24 -38.25
CA PHE A 530 1.17 -27.14 -38.88
C PHE A 530 0.45 -25.81 -38.63
N ASP A 531 1.17 -24.77 -38.24
CA ASP A 531 0.57 -23.47 -37.91
C ASP A 531 0.39 -22.61 -39.17
N PRO A 532 -0.85 -22.26 -39.57
CA PRO A 532 -1.10 -21.35 -40.69
C PRO A 532 -0.52 -19.95 -40.50
N ALA A 533 -0.33 -19.47 -39.26
CA ALA A 533 0.31 -18.18 -39.00
C ALA A 533 1.84 -18.24 -39.16
N SER A 534 2.44 -19.41 -38.92
CA SER A 534 3.85 -19.68 -39.19
C SER A 534 4.16 -19.83 -40.68
N ALA A 535 3.21 -20.28 -41.49
CA ALA A 535 3.44 -20.67 -42.88
C ALA A 535 3.83 -19.48 -43.79
N HIS A 536 4.67 -19.73 -44.79
CA HIS A 536 4.87 -18.80 -45.92
C HIS A 536 3.62 -18.80 -46.82
N PRO A 537 3.23 -17.67 -47.46
CA PRO A 537 2.05 -17.61 -48.34
C PRO A 537 1.98 -18.63 -49.50
N ASP A 538 3.12 -19.18 -49.93
CA ASP A 538 3.17 -20.24 -50.94
C ASP A 538 2.84 -21.65 -50.38
N ILE A 539 2.86 -21.84 -49.06
CA ILE A 539 2.50 -23.10 -48.40
C ILE A 539 0.98 -23.22 -48.35
N ILE A 540 0.48 -24.38 -48.79
CA ILE A 540 -0.93 -24.75 -48.69
C ILE A 540 -1.06 -25.84 -47.63
N LEU A 541 -1.97 -25.61 -46.67
CA LEU A 541 -2.34 -26.58 -45.64
C LEU A 541 -3.68 -27.24 -45.98
N SER A 542 -3.88 -28.48 -45.52
CA SER A 542 -5.19 -29.14 -45.47
C SER A 542 -6.10 -28.51 -44.39
N ASN A 543 -7.41 -28.79 -44.45
CA ASN A 543 -8.40 -28.26 -43.50
C ASN A 543 -8.17 -28.66 -42.03
N ASP A 544 -7.44 -29.76 -41.79
CA ASP A 544 -7.04 -30.25 -40.47
C ASP A 544 -5.62 -29.81 -40.07
N ASN A 545 -4.92 -29.06 -40.95
CA ASN A 545 -3.54 -28.63 -40.81
C ASN A 545 -2.53 -29.78 -40.57
N LEU A 546 -2.83 -30.99 -41.03
CA LEU A 546 -1.92 -32.16 -40.93
C LEU A 546 -1.12 -32.40 -42.21
N THR A 547 -1.62 -32.00 -43.38
CA THR A 547 -0.95 -32.13 -44.67
C THR A 547 -0.48 -30.77 -45.16
N ILE A 548 0.74 -30.71 -45.69
CA ILE A 548 1.34 -29.51 -46.27
C ILE A 548 1.86 -29.76 -47.68
N THR A 549 1.69 -28.77 -48.56
CA THR A 549 2.33 -28.69 -49.87
C THR A 549 2.68 -27.24 -50.19
N CYS A 550 3.30 -26.95 -51.34
CA CYS A 550 3.78 -25.63 -51.71
C CYS A 550 3.41 -25.30 -53.16
N ASN A 551 3.30 -24.02 -53.50
CA ASN A 551 3.18 -23.55 -54.88
C ASN A 551 4.54 -23.13 -55.50
N SER A 552 5.51 -22.76 -54.66
CA SER A 552 6.83 -22.27 -55.11
C SER A 552 7.73 -23.39 -55.64
N TYR A 553 8.61 -23.04 -56.57
CA TYR A 553 9.74 -23.89 -56.98
C TYR A 553 10.88 -23.86 -55.95
N ASP A 554 10.99 -22.78 -55.18
CA ASP A 554 11.93 -22.68 -54.07
C ASP A 554 11.35 -23.36 -52.82
N ASP A 555 12.22 -23.77 -51.90
CA ASP A 555 11.80 -24.29 -50.60
C ASP A 555 11.25 -23.18 -49.70
N ARG A 556 10.21 -23.51 -48.93
CA ARG A 556 9.55 -22.63 -47.96
C ARG A 556 9.37 -23.35 -46.64
N VAL A 557 9.66 -22.69 -45.52
CA VAL A 557 9.49 -23.26 -44.18
C VAL A 557 8.06 -23.10 -43.67
N VAL A 558 7.59 -24.13 -42.97
CA VAL A 558 6.41 -24.09 -42.09
C VAL A 558 6.77 -24.78 -40.76
N MET A 559 6.18 -24.30 -39.67
CA MET A 559 6.39 -24.84 -38.32
C MET A 559 5.12 -25.46 -37.76
N GLY A 560 5.26 -26.28 -36.72
CA GLY A 560 4.16 -26.73 -35.88
C GLY A 560 3.59 -25.59 -35.03
N ASN A 561 2.34 -25.72 -34.59
CA ASN A 561 1.68 -24.80 -33.67
C ASN A 561 2.12 -24.96 -32.21
N THR A 562 2.73 -26.10 -31.88
CA THR A 562 3.18 -26.45 -30.53
C THR A 562 4.70 -26.47 -30.48
N ALA A 563 5.26 -25.86 -29.44
CA ALA A 563 6.68 -25.87 -29.16
C ALA A 563 7.02 -26.82 -28.01
N PHE A 564 8.23 -27.36 -28.05
CA PHE A 564 8.80 -28.22 -27.03
C PHE A 564 10.01 -27.54 -26.38
N SER A 565 10.18 -27.74 -25.07
CA SER A 565 11.32 -27.21 -24.28
C SER A 565 11.83 -28.17 -23.21
N ARG A 566 11.18 -29.34 -23.08
CA ARG A 566 11.46 -30.36 -22.06
C ARG A 566 10.86 -31.70 -22.49
N GLY A 567 11.47 -32.80 -22.06
CA GLY A 567 10.96 -34.16 -22.28
C GLY A 567 11.58 -34.86 -23.49
N LEU A 568 10.95 -35.96 -23.90
CA LEU A 568 11.33 -36.76 -25.07
C LEU A 568 10.16 -36.76 -26.05
N HIS A 569 10.37 -36.24 -27.26
CA HIS A 569 9.33 -36.06 -28.28
C HIS A 569 9.73 -36.78 -29.56
N TYR A 570 8.81 -37.60 -30.08
CA TYR A 570 9.00 -38.30 -31.35
C TYR A 570 7.79 -38.08 -32.26
N TRP A 571 8.01 -37.66 -33.51
CA TRP A 571 6.96 -37.54 -34.52
C TRP A 571 7.42 -38.07 -35.89
N GLU A 572 6.46 -38.54 -36.69
CA GLU A 572 6.68 -39.02 -38.05
C GLU A 572 5.90 -38.22 -39.09
N ILE A 573 6.60 -37.93 -40.18
CA ILE A 573 6.07 -37.25 -41.36
C ILE A 573 6.09 -38.24 -42.54
N THR A 574 4.94 -38.48 -43.17
CA THR A 574 4.81 -39.36 -44.34
C THR A 574 4.88 -38.56 -45.63
N ILE A 575 5.61 -39.08 -46.63
CA ILE A 575 5.74 -38.44 -47.95
C ILE A 575 4.60 -38.87 -48.89
N ASP A 576 3.62 -38.00 -49.12
CA ASP A 576 2.44 -38.29 -49.96
C ASP A 576 2.73 -38.15 -51.46
N ARG A 577 3.56 -37.17 -51.82
CA ARG A 577 3.98 -36.84 -53.18
C ARG A 577 5.45 -36.46 -53.20
N TYR A 578 6.17 -36.95 -54.22
CA TYR A 578 7.60 -36.74 -54.40
C TYR A 578 7.94 -36.88 -55.89
N ASP A 579 7.89 -35.76 -56.62
CA ASP A 579 8.00 -35.73 -58.09
C ASP A 579 9.28 -35.01 -58.53
N ASN A 580 9.97 -35.43 -59.58
CA ASN A 580 11.17 -34.72 -60.11
C ASN A 580 12.36 -34.56 -59.13
N HIS A 581 12.52 -35.44 -58.14
CA HIS A 581 13.66 -35.50 -57.22
C HIS A 581 13.99 -34.20 -56.45
N PRO A 582 13.07 -33.70 -55.60
CA PRO A 582 13.30 -32.54 -54.73
C PRO A 582 14.05 -32.94 -53.44
N ASP A 583 14.62 -31.94 -52.78
CA ASP A 583 15.44 -32.11 -51.56
C ASP A 583 14.78 -31.46 -50.32
N PRO A 584 13.59 -31.92 -49.86
CA PRO A 584 12.95 -31.35 -48.68
C PRO A 584 13.80 -31.57 -47.42
N ALA A 585 13.58 -30.72 -46.42
CA ALA A 585 14.28 -30.77 -45.14
C ALA A 585 13.31 -30.82 -43.96
N PHE A 586 13.62 -31.67 -42.98
CA PHE A 586 12.81 -31.96 -41.80
C PHE A 586 13.64 -31.70 -40.55
N GLY A 587 13.07 -31.12 -39.51
CA GLY A 587 13.85 -30.78 -38.33
C GLY A 587 13.09 -29.98 -37.29
N ILE A 588 13.85 -29.13 -36.60
CA ILE A 588 13.35 -28.22 -35.58
C ILE A 588 13.83 -26.80 -35.85
N ALA A 589 13.04 -25.81 -35.42
CA ALA A 589 13.36 -24.40 -35.57
C ALA A 589 12.99 -23.59 -34.33
N ARG A 590 13.63 -22.43 -34.17
CA ARG A 590 13.15 -21.35 -33.30
C ARG A 590 12.07 -20.54 -34.03
N GLY A 591 11.17 -19.91 -33.27
CA GLY A 591 10.00 -19.22 -33.83
C GLY A 591 10.31 -18.05 -34.77
N ASP A 592 11.56 -17.58 -34.82
CA ASP A 592 12.07 -16.49 -35.63
C ASP A 592 12.97 -16.94 -36.81
N VAL A 593 12.87 -18.22 -37.20
CA VAL A 593 13.49 -18.83 -38.39
C VAL A 593 13.11 -18.12 -39.71
N LEU A 594 14.04 -18.07 -40.66
CA LEU A 594 13.77 -17.54 -42.00
C LEU A 594 12.85 -18.48 -42.80
N LYS A 595 11.76 -17.92 -43.33
CA LYS A 595 10.71 -18.71 -44.02
C LYS A 595 10.94 -18.90 -45.53
N ASP A 596 11.75 -18.03 -46.13
CA ASP A 596 11.94 -17.92 -47.58
C ASP A 596 13.14 -18.75 -48.09
N VAL A 597 13.72 -19.56 -47.21
CA VAL A 597 14.91 -20.39 -47.45
C VAL A 597 14.66 -21.83 -47.01
N MET A 598 15.52 -22.76 -47.45
CA MET A 598 15.53 -24.14 -46.95
C MET A 598 15.91 -24.19 -45.46
N LEU A 599 15.25 -25.07 -44.72
CA LEU A 599 15.45 -25.28 -43.28
C LEU A 599 16.90 -25.70 -42.98
N GLY A 600 17.53 -25.05 -42.00
CA GLY A 600 18.94 -25.26 -41.64
C GLY A 600 19.94 -24.34 -42.37
N LYS A 601 19.49 -23.50 -43.31
CA LYS A 601 20.36 -22.46 -43.91
C LYS A 601 20.68 -21.29 -42.97
N ASP A 602 19.87 -21.06 -41.94
CA ASP A 602 20.14 -20.09 -40.89
C ASP A 602 20.65 -20.78 -39.60
N ASP A 603 21.04 -19.97 -38.62
CA ASP A 603 21.49 -20.40 -37.29
C ASP A 603 20.33 -20.72 -36.32
N LYS A 604 19.09 -20.77 -36.83
CA LYS A 604 17.85 -20.90 -36.04
C LYS A 604 17.12 -22.22 -36.27
N ALA A 605 17.60 -23.03 -37.22
CA ALA A 605 17.06 -24.34 -37.53
C ALA A 605 18.13 -25.43 -37.54
N TRP A 606 17.71 -26.64 -37.17
CA TRP A 606 18.52 -27.86 -37.14
C TRP A 606 17.73 -28.93 -37.89
N ALA A 607 18.24 -29.33 -39.05
CA ALA A 607 17.49 -30.14 -39.99
C ALA A 607 18.30 -31.29 -40.60
N MET A 608 17.59 -32.29 -41.10
CA MET A 608 18.07 -33.22 -42.10
C MET A 608 17.42 -32.87 -43.44
N TYR A 609 18.21 -32.57 -44.46
CA TYR A 609 17.71 -32.52 -45.85
C TYR A 609 18.03 -33.84 -46.54
N VAL A 610 17.14 -34.26 -47.44
CA VAL A 610 17.15 -35.62 -47.97
C VAL A 610 16.71 -35.65 -49.42
N ASP A 611 17.56 -36.27 -50.25
CA ASP A 611 17.28 -36.52 -51.66
C ASP A 611 16.71 -37.94 -51.87
N ASN A 612 16.58 -38.38 -53.12
CA ASN A 612 16.01 -39.69 -53.46
C ASN A 612 16.90 -40.90 -53.11
N ASN A 613 18.14 -40.70 -52.70
CA ASN A 613 19.12 -41.74 -52.37
C ASN A 613 19.87 -41.51 -51.03
N ARG A 614 19.95 -40.27 -50.52
CA ARG A 614 20.89 -39.86 -49.45
C ARG A 614 20.27 -38.81 -48.53
N SER A 615 20.77 -38.77 -47.30
CA SER A 615 20.46 -37.76 -46.29
C SER A 615 21.72 -37.04 -45.77
N TRP A 616 21.55 -35.84 -45.25
CA TRP A 616 22.60 -35.03 -44.61
C TRP A 616 22.00 -34.12 -43.55
N PHE A 617 22.79 -33.76 -42.54
CA PHE A 617 22.39 -32.75 -41.56
C PHE A 617 22.79 -31.34 -42.03
N MET A 618 21.93 -30.35 -41.74
CA MET A 618 22.14 -28.94 -42.06
C MET A 618 21.81 -28.04 -40.87
N HIS A 619 22.72 -27.13 -40.56
CA HIS A 619 22.55 -26.03 -39.60
C HIS A 619 23.52 -24.90 -39.98
N ASN A 620 23.07 -23.64 -39.92
CA ASN A 620 23.86 -22.46 -40.27
C ASN A 620 24.56 -22.57 -41.65
N ASN A 621 23.83 -23.09 -42.64
CA ASN A 621 24.32 -23.36 -44.01
C ASN A 621 25.58 -24.28 -44.08
N SER A 622 25.85 -25.03 -43.01
CA SER A 622 26.89 -26.06 -42.93
C SER A 622 26.28 -27.44 -43.09
N HIS A 623 26.93 -28.30 -43.86
CA HIS A 623 26.46 -29.65 -44.20
C HIS A 623 27.37 -30.70 -43.57
N THR A 624 26.79 -31.66 -42.83
CA THR A 624 27.55 -32.73 -42.17
C THR A 624 26.93 -34.12 -42.41
N ASN A 625 27.72 -35.16 -42.12
CA ASN A 625 27.27 -36.55 -42.00
C ASN A 625 26.35 -37.07 -43.12
N ARG A 626 26.85 -37.06 -44.37
CA ARG A 626 26.17 -37.76 -45.47
C ARG A 626 25.94 -39.22 -45.09
N THR A 627 24.70 -39.67 -45.21
CA THR A 627 24.30 -41.07 -45.04
C THR A 627 23.57 -41.55 -46.29
N ASP A 628 23.75 -42.81 -46.67
CA ASP A 628 22.96 -43.44 -47.74
C ASP A 628 21.60 -43.89 -47.16
N GLY A 629 20.51 -43.56 -47.85
CA GLY A 629 19.16 -43.58 -47.30
C GLY A 629 18.40 -42.32 -47.73
N GLY A 630 17.57 -42.44 -48.76
CA GLY A 630 16.79 -41.34 -49.32
C GLY A 630 15.29 -41.55 -49.15
N ILE A 631 14.49 -40.57 -49.59
CA ILE A 631 13.03 -40.64 -49.55
C ILE A 631 12.39 -40.86 -50.91
N GLY A 632 11.15 -41.36 -50.87
CA GLY A 632 10.25 -41.44 -52.01
C GLY A 632 8.81 -41.45 -51.52
N LYS A 633 7.85 -41.51 -52.44
CA LYS A 633 6.42 -41.58 -52.09
C LYS A 633 6.13 -42.81 -51.20
N GLY A 634 5.50 -42.57 -50.05
CA GLY A 634 5.19 -43.58 -49.04
C GLY A 634 6.26 -43.77 -47.96
N ALA A 635 7.42 -43.12 -48.07
CA ALA A 635 8.43 -43.14 -47.01
C ALA A 635 7.96 -42.36 -45.77
N THR A 636 8.48 -42.71 -44.60
CA THR A 636 8.31 -41.95 -43.35
C THR A 636 9.63 -41.32 -42.92
N VAL A 637 9.57 -40.09 -42.42
CA VAL A 637 10.69 -39.38 -41.78
C VAL A 637 10.34 -39.16 -40.32
N GLY A 638 11.05 -39.85 -39.42
CA GLY A 638 10.94 -39.71 -37.99
C GLY A 638 11.91 -38.65 -37.46
N VAL A 639 11.46 -37.82 -36.52
CA VAL A 639 12.29 -36.85 -35.81
C VAL A 639 12.16 -37.10 -34.31
N LEU A 640 13.30 -37.31 -33.64
CA LEU A 640 13.38 -37.60 -32.20
C LEU A 640 14.18 -36.51 -31.49
N LEU A 641 13.51 -35.76 -30.62
CA LEU A 641 14.08 -34.66 -29.83
C LEU A 641 14.09 -35.04 -28.34
N ASP A 642 15.28 -35.16 -27.76
CA ASP A 642 15.49 -35.53 -26.35
C ASP A 642 16.14 -34.36 -25.60
N PHE A 643 15.35 -33.63 -24.81
CA PHE A 643 15.85 -32.54 -23.97
C PHE A 643 16.60 -33.01 -22.71
N ALA A 644 16.44 -34.26 -22.29
CA ALA A 644 17.17 -34.79 -21.14
C ALA A 644 18.62 -35.14 -21.50
N ARG A 645 18.87 -35.50 -22.76
CA ARG A 645 20.21 -35.72 -23.33
C ARG A 645 20.71 -34.54 -24.18
N GLY A 646 19.83 -33.60 -24.54
CA GLY A 646 20.13 -32.44 -25.38
C GLY A 646 20.37 -32.79 -26.85
N ILE A 647 19.75 -33.85 -27.38
CA ILE A 647 20.06 -34.41 -28.71
C ILE A 647 18.89 -34.39 -29.70
N LEU A 648 19.21 -34.32 -30.98
CA LEU A 648 18.29 -34.53 -32.10
C LEU A 648 18.76 -35.72 -32.96
N LEU A 649 17.81 -36.56 -33.34
CA LEU A 649 18.00 -37.75 -34.16
C LEU A 649 16.94 -37.81 -35.28
N PHE A 650 17.34 -38.36 -36.42
CA PHE A 650 16.50 -38.53 -37.59
C PHE A 650 16.42 -40.00 -38.00
N LEU A 651 15.24 -40.43 -38.44
CA LEU A 651 14.97 -41.77 -38.92
C LEU A 651 14.28 -41.70 -40.28
N ILE A 652 14.55 -42.65 -41.17
CA ILE A 652 13.79 -42.86 -42.41
C ILE A 652 13.29 -44.30 -42.38
N ASN A 653 11.97 -44.50 -42.48
CA ASN A 653 11.34 -45.83 -42.39
C ASN A 653 11.78 -46.63 -41.14
N ASP A 654 11.78 -45.99 -39.98
CA ASP A 654 12.29 -46.52 -38.69
C ASP A 654 13.81 -46.83 -38.62
N GLU A 655 14.59 -46.56 -39.68
CA GLU A 655 16.06 -46.71 -39.67
C GLU A 655 16.77 -45.38 -39.38
N GLN A 656 17.62 -45.35 -38.35
CA GLN A 656 18.38 -44.15 -37.96
C GLN A 656 19.33 -43.68 -39.07
N GLN A 657 19.20 -42.41 -39.46
CA GLN A 657 20.10 -41.77 -40.41
C GLN A 657 21.30 -41.18 -39.69
N GLY A 658 22.50 -41.69 -39.99
CA GLY A 658 23.76 -41.19 -39.45
C GLY A 658 23.93 -41.39 -37.93
N PRO A 659 24.92 -40.72 -37.31
CA PRO A 659 25.04 -40.64 -35.86
C PRO A 659 24.02 -39.66 -35.26
N ILE A 660 24.14 -39.32 -33.98
CA ILE A 660 23.42 -38.19 -33.37
C ILE A 660 23.66 -36.94 -34.24
N ALA A 661 22.58 -36.30 -34.68
CA ALA A 661 22.64 -35.24 -35.68
C ALA A 661 23.12 -33.92 -35.09
N PHE A 662 22.58 -33.59 -33.92
CA PHE A 662 22.95 -32.41 -33.14
C PHE A 662 22.88 -32.75 -31.66
N ASP A 663 23.77 -32.14 -30.88
CA ASP A 663 23.82 -32.22 -29.42
C ASP A 663 23.72 -30.80 -28.81
N SER A 664 23.76 -30.73 -27.47
CA SER A 664 23.77 -29.47 -26.72
C SER A 664 22.55 -28.56 -27.00
N LEU A 665 21.40 -29.15 -27.37
CA LEU A 665 20.18 -28.42 -27.72
C LEU A 665 19.44 -27.93 -26.47
N GLU A 666 19.45 -26.61 -26.27
CA GLU A 666 18.75 -25.92 -25.19
C GLU A 666 17.86 -24.80 -25.73
N GLY A 667 16.62 -24.75 -25.25
CA GLY A 667 15.66 -23.69 -25.55
C GLY A 667 14.26 -24.19 -25.91
N LEU A 668 13.52 -23.34 -26.61
CA LEU A 668 12.17 -23.62 -27.11
C LEU A 668 12.25 -23.88 -28.62
N TYR A 669 11.79 -25.05 -29.05
CA TYR A 669 11.88 -25.53 -30.43
C TYR A 669 10.53 -25.99 -30.97
N TYR A 670 10.23 -25.63 -32.20
CA TYR A 670 9.06 -26.07 -32.95
C TYR A 670 9.48 -27.15 -33.96
N PRO A 671 8.68 -28.20 -34.19
CA PRO A 671 8.79 -29.02 -35.39
C PRO A 671 8.75 -28.14 -36.64
N ALA A 672 9.66 -28.36 -37.58
CA ALA A 672 9.77 -27.52 -38.77
C ALA A 672 10.11 -28.36 -40.02
N ILE A 673 9.57 -27.93 -41.16
CA ILE A 673 9.78 -28.57 -42.46
C ILE A 673 9.97 -27.48 -43.51
N SER A 674 10.92 -27.64 -44.43
CA SER A 674 10.94 -26.88 -45.68
C SER A 674 10.73 -27.77 -46.90
N LEU A 675 9.86 -27.33 -47.80
CA LEU A 675 9.56 -28.06 -49.04
C LEU A 675 9.16 -27.11 -50.17
N ASN A 676 9.32 -27.58 -51.41
CA ASN A 676 8.83 -26.95 -52.63
C ASN A 676 7.63 -27.73 -53.23
N ARG A 677 7.04 -27.18 -54.31
CA ARG A 677 5.83 -27.69 -54.98
C ARG A 677 5.83 -29.16 -55.39
N ASN A 678 6.99 -29.75 -55.56
CA ASN A 678 7.12 -31.14 -55.98
C ASN A 678 6.92 -32.14 -54.83
N VAL A 679 6.77 -31.64 -53.60
CA VAL A 679 6.58 -32.43 -52.37
C VAL A 679 5.20 -32.16 -51.78
N GLN A 680 4.62 -33.20 -51.20
CA GLN A 680 3.54 -33.09 -50.23
C GLN A 680 3.81 -34.07 -49.11
N VAL A 681 3.61 -33.63 -47.86
CA VAL A 681 3.80 -34.47 -46.67
C VAL A 681 2.67 -34.31 -45.67
N THR A 682 2.45 -35.35 -44.86
CA THR A 682 1.44 -35.38 -43.80
C THR A 682 2.07 -35.78 -42.45
N HIS A 683 1.72 -35.09 -41.36
CA HIS A 683 2.05 -35.52 -40.00
C HIS A 683 1.13 -36.68 -39.59
N THR A 684 1.70 -37.87 -39.38
CA THR A 684 0.92 -39.12 -39.27
C THR A 684 0.98 -39.80 -37.90
N LYS A 685 1.98 -39.49 -37.06
CA LYS A 685 2.17 -40.15 -35.76
C LYS A 685 2.98 -39.26 -34.83
N GLN A 686 2.62 -39.24 -33.55
CA GLN A 686 3.42 -38.67 -32.48
C GLN A 686 3.38 -39.58 -31.26
N GLN A 687 4.52 -39.73 -30.56
CA GLN A 687 4.65 -40.58 -29.39
C GLN A 687 5.38 -39.86 -28.25
N ALA A 688 4.87 -40.06 -27.04
CA ALA A 688 5.62 -39.87 -25.81
C ALA A 688 6.26 -41.22 -25.45
N GLN A 689 7.55 -41.40 -25.76
CA GLN A 689 8.24 -42.62 -25.33
C GLN A 689 8.58 -42.50 -23.84
N SER A 690 8.01 -43.38 -23.03
CA SER A 690 8.45 -43.55 -21.65
C SER A 690 9.82 -44.22 -21.63
N LEU A 691 10.70 -43.77 -20.74
CA LEU A 691 12.14 -44.12 -20.64
C LEU A 691 12.46 -45.61 -20.35
N ASN A 692 11.48 -46.51 -20.40
CA ASN A 692 11.58 -47.87 -19.90
C ASN A 692 11.72 -48.98 -20.97
N ASN A 693 11.71 -48.67 -22.28
CA ASN A 693 11.75 -49.71 -23.33
C ASN A 693 12.87 -49.58 -24.39
N THR A 694 13.80 -48.64 -24.25
CA THR A 694 15.01 -48.59 -25.11
C THR A 694 16.09 -49.58 -24.64
N GLN A 695 15.77 -50.89 -24.70
CA GLN A 695 16.76 -51.98 -24.66
C GLN A 695 16.79 -52.85 -25.93
N THR A 696 15.96 -52.56 -26.93
CA THR A 696 15.76 -53.45 -28.10
C THR A 696 15.83 -52.77 -29.48
N ALA A 697 16.23 -51.50 -29.58
CA ALA A 697 16.34 -50.77 -30.85
C ALA A 697 17.74 -50.14 -31.10
N VAL A 698 18.79 -50.75 -30.54
CA VAL A 698 20.18 -50.51 -30.97
C VAL A 698 20.86 -51.86 -31.18
N LYS A 699 20.81 -52.35 -32.43
CA LYS A 699 21.62 -53.43 -32.98
C LYS A 699 21.77 -53.26 -34.48
#